data_AF-A0A3P1BLZ8-F1
#
_entry.id   AF-A0A3P1BLZ8-F1
#
_cell.length_a   1.000
_cell.length_b   1.000
_cell.length_c   1.000
_cell.angle_alpha   90.00
_cell.angle_beta   90.00
_cell.angle_gamma   90.00
#
_symmetry.space_group_name_H-M   'P 1'
#
loop_
_entity.id
_entity.type
_entity.pdbx_description
1 polymer ?
#
loop_
_entity_poly.entity_id
_entity_poly.type
_entity_poly.pdbx_seq_one_letter_code
_entity_poly.pdbx_strand_id
1 'polypeptide(L)'
;MKNLSIVLRGLSLILVLLLPLFGCQRKGNAAQQAEEIALYKELSAKRVNLPNGWALTPAGTSLDLDDLPLNLVVSPTQKYLAVTNNGQSTQSITLIDARAEKVLDTVRVGKAYLGLAFSQDEKRLYASGGNDNKILVYKIEDNQLVADAPIALGKPWPVKISPTGLCLDDAKNRLYVVTKEDSSLYTCDTQTRQSLHRVNLGAAAYTCLLSPDKNTLFVSLWGGASVAVVDLATQQVTAKIPTNKNPNDLLLTRDGKFLFVANGNDNTVALIDLTKRAVIETLTASLFPNAPVGTTPNGLALSDDEKTLYIANADNNCLAVFDVTEKGHGRSSGFIPTGWYPTAVKVIGSKIFVTNGKGFSSKANPKGPNPALSRVPQQIGPNPQANTGRQQYIGGLFKGTLSIIKVPESQELAAYSRLVYANTPYTKTKETLAEGEAGNPIPRRVGDPSPIKYVFYIIKENRTYDQVLGDMKEGNGDSSLCLFPQKVTPNQHALAREFVLLDNFYVDAEVSADGHNWSAAAYANDYVEKNWVTSYGGRGGTYDYEGQKEIAHPRDGFIWDHCLRTGISFRTYGWFADDARPNIKTLEGKFCPEFKGYDLGYMDIDREKAWERDFDRLVTANTVPRLSTVRFGNDHTSGAAVGKPTPYAALADNDLAVGRFVEHLSQSPIWKESVVFILEDDAQNGPDHVDAHRSIAFVAGGFVKRGFVDHTMYSTSGMLRTMELILGLKPMSQYDAAATPMWRCFSKAPNLTPFKSREAGVDIHQRNMAANKNSRRSLQFDLSKPDAIDDLIFSEIVWQTVRGEKSVMPAPRRGAFVRLGKDMDDEEEEGDDD
;
A
#
# COMPACT_ATOMS: atom_id res chain seq x y z
N MET A 1 -29.49 -19.70 -67.56
CA MET A 1 -28.94 -18.87 -68.66
C MET A 1 -29.53 -17.47 -68.54
N LYS A 2 -28.72 -16.41 -68.70
CA LYS A 2 -29.04 -15.07 -69.29
C LYS A 2 -30.38 -14.40 -68.88
N ASN A 3 -30.42 -13.18 -68.34
CA ASN A 3 -29.73 -11.97 -68.83
C ASN A 3 -29.22 -11.01 -67.74
N LEU A 4 -28.48 -9.99 -68.18
CA LEU A 4 -27.57 -9.13 -67.40
C LEU A 4 -27.78 -7.63 -67.73
N SER A 5 -27.80 -6.74 -66.73
CA SER A 5 -27.51 -5.30 -66.80
C SER A 5 -27.35 -4.78 -65.36
N ILE A 6 -26.20 -4.30 -64.84
CA ILE A 6 -25.42 -3.08 -65.19
C ILE A 6 -26.27 -1.82 -64.87
N VAL A 7 -26.20 -1.21 -63.65
CA VAL A 7 -25.22 -0.21 -63.10
C VAL A 7 -25.72 1.26 -63.34
N LEU A 8 -25.64 2.29 -62.45
CA LEU A 8 -24.61 2.73 -61.47
C LEU A 8 -25.18 3.56 -60.25
N ARG A 9 -24.55 3.42 -59.05
CA ARG A 9 -24.55 4.19 -57.75
C ARG A 9 -25.58 5.30 -57.37
N GLY A 10 -25.97 5.31 -56.08
CA GLY A 10 -26.46 6.47 -55.29
C GLY A 10 -26.58 6.14 -53.78
N LEU A 11 -26.33 7.09 -52.86
CA LEU A 11 -26.27 6.88 -51.39
C LEU A 11 -27.64 6.69 -50.70
N SER A 12 -27.69 5.88 -49.62
CA SER A 12 -28.50 6.11 -48.39
C SER A 12 -28.06 5.11 -47.31
N LEU A 13 -27.42 5.56 -46.22
CA LEU A 13 -27.95 6.11 -44.95
C LEU A 13 -28.30 5.02 -43.92
N ILE A 14 -27.77 5.19 -42.71
CA ILE A 14 -27.75 4.19 -41.63
C ILE A 14 -29.09 4.18 -40.88
N LEU A 15 -29.68 3.00 -40.68
CA LEU A 15 -30.85 2.80 -39.85
C LEU A 15 -30.43 2.47 -38.40
N VAL A 16 -30.49 3.45 -37.50
CA VAL A 16 -30.39 3.21 -36.05
C VAL A 16 -31.79 3.03 -35.47
N LEU A 17 -32.04 1.86 -34.86
CA LEU A 17 -33.26 1.59 -34.11
C LEU A 17 -33.27 2.39 -32.80
N LEU A 18 -34.23 3.31 -32.68
CA LEU A 18 -34.65 3.88 -31.40
C LEU A 18 -35.58 2.88 -30.68
N LEU A 19 -35.15 2.38 -29.52
CA LEU A 19 -36.01 1.75 -28.52
C LEU A 19 -36.08 2.65 -27.28
N PRO A 20 -37.26 2.83 -26.65
CA PRO A 20 -37.44 3.85 -25.64
C PRO A 20 -36.86 3.44 -24.28
N LEU A 21 -36.07 4.33 -23.69
CA LEU A 21 -35.69 4.27 -22.29
C LEU A 21 -36.94 4.47 -21.42
N PHE A 22 -37.38 3.42 -20.72
CA PHE A 22 -38.27 3.55 -19.56
C PHE A 22 -37.49 4.15 -18.39
N GLY A 23 -37.24 5.46 -18.46
CA GLY A 23 -36.65 6.22 -17.38
C GLY A 23 -37.67 6.42 -16.25
N CYS A 24 -37.37 5.91 -15.06
CA CYS A 24 -37.94 6.44 -13.83
C CYS A 24 -37.39 7.86 -13.61
N GLN A 25 -38.03 8.87 -14.23
CA GLN A 25 -37.76 10.27 -13.94
C GLN A 25 -38.17 10.59 -12.50
N ARG A 26 -37.22 10.49 -11.56
CA ARG A 26 -37.30 11.27 -10.33
C ARG A 26 -37.13 12.74 -10.72
N LYS A 27 -38.22 13.52 -10.63
CA LYS A 27 -38.19 14.97 -10.69
C LYS A 27 -37.41 15.50 -9.47
N GLY A 28 -36.08 15.57 -9.57
CA GLY A 28 -35.29 16.42 -8.68
C GLY A 28 -35.74 17.87 -8.88
N ASN A 29 -35.85 18.63 -7.79
CA ASN A 29 -36.09 20.06 -7.92
C ASN A 29 -34.86 20.70 -8.58
N ALA A 30 -35.05 21.63 -9.52
CA ALA A 30 -33.94 22.29 -10.22
C ALA A 30 -32.91 22.91 -9.25
N ALA A 31 -33.38 23.39 -8.08
CA ALA A 31 -32.52 23.85 -6.99
C ALA A 31 -31.58 22.78 -6.43
N GLN A 32 -32.06 21.55 -6.21
CA GLN A 32 -31.23 20.43 -5.70
C GLN A 32 -30.18 20.00 -6.73
N GLN A 33 -30.54 20.01 -8.02
CA GLN A 33 -29.60 19.71 -9.09
C GLN A 33 -28.53 20.81 -9.24
N ALA A 34 -28.91 22.08 -9.05
CA ALA A 34 -27.95 23.18 -9.01
C ALA A 34 -26.98 23.08 -7.83
N GLU A 35 -27.47 22.70 -6.64
CA GLU A 35 -26.66 22.45 -5.44
C GLU A 35 -25.67 21.29 -5.65
N GLU A 36 -26.13 20.15 -6.20
CA GLU A 36 -25.27 19.01 -6.57
C GLU A 36 -24.12 19.45 -7.50
N ILE A 37 -24.45 20.21 -8.55
CA ILE A 37 -23.48 20.68 -9.55
C ILE A 37 -22.49 21.68 -8.93
N ALA A 38 -22.96 22.60 -8.06
CA ALA A 38 -22.12 23.57 -7.39
C ALA A 38 -21.09 22.88 -6.47
N LEU A 39 -21.54 21.96 -5.61
CA LEU A 39 -20.67 21.19 -4.71
C LEU A 39 -19.67 20.30 -5.47
N TYR A 40 -20.12 19.65 -6.55
CA TYR A 40 -19.23 18.87 -7.43
C TYR A 40 -18.13 19.74 -8.04
N LYS A 41 -18.47 20.94 -8.55
CA LYS A 41 -17.48 21.88 -9.12
C LYS A 41 -16.50 22.38 -8.04
N GLU A 42 -17.00 22.79 -6.88
CA GLU A 42 -16.17 23.35 -5.80
C GLU A 42 -15.10 22.36 -5.31
N LEU A 43 -15.48 21.10 -5.07
CA LEU A 43 -14.54 20.08 -4.61
C LEU A 43 -13.66 19.53 -5.74
N SER A 44 -14.15 19.47 -6.99
CA SER A 44 -13.32 19.08 -8.14
C SER A 44 -12.18 20.05 -8.39
N ALA A 45 -12.38 21.35 -8.14
CA ALA A 45 -11.33 22.37 -8.25
C ALA A 45 -10.21 22.22 -7.19
N LYS A 46 -10.45 21.44 -6.12
CA LYS A 46 -9.51 21.18 -5.01
C LYS A 46 -8.86 19.78 -5.11
N ARG A 47 -8.98 19.12 -6.26
CA ARG A 47 -8.51 17.74 -6.50
C ARG A 47 -6.99 17.61 -6.33
N VAL A 48 -6.56 16.66 -5.51
CA VAL A 48 -5.15 16.26 -5.35
C VAL A 48 -4.94 14.91 -6.03
N ASN A 49 -3.92 14.77 -6.86
CA ASN A 49 -3.55 13.49 -7.48
C ASN A 49 -2.51 12.76 -6.62
N LEU A 50 -2.54 11.42 -6.63
CA LEU A 50 -1.66 10.53 -5.88
C LEU A 50 -0.68 9.78 -6.81
N PRO A 51 0.48 9.31 -6.29
CA PRO A 51 1.53 8.65 -7.07
C PRO A 51 1.18 7.21 -7.52
N ASN A 52 -0.06 6.77 -7.33
CA ASN A 52 -0.63 5.53 -7.88
C ASN A 52 -1.75 5.80 -8.92
N GLY A 53 -1.98 7.07 -9.28
CA GLY A 53 -3.01 7.49 -10.24
C GLY A 53 -4.40 7.75 -9.65
N TRP A 54 -4.64 7.48 -8.36
CA TRP A 54 -5.86 7.90 -7.67
C TRP A 54 -5.86 9.42 -7.44
N ALA A 55 -7.02 9.98 -7.10
CA ALA A 55 -7.14 11.35 -6.64
C ALA A 55 -7.99 11.47 -5.37
N LEU A 56 -7.91 12.62 -4.72
CA LEU A 56 -8.64 12.96 -3.50
C LEU A 56 -9.41 14.26 -3.71
N THR A 57 -10.63 14.30 -3.18
CA THR A 57 -11.45 15.52 -3.04
C THR A 57 -12.16 15.48 -1.68
N PRO A 58 -11.43 15.53 -0.55
CA PRO A 58 -11.97 15.22 0.77
C PRO A 58 -13.16 16.11 1.13
N ALA A 59 -14.25 15.52 1.62
CA ALA A 59 -15.41 16.27 2.09
C ALA A 59 -15.20 16.84 3.50
N GLY A 60 -15.95 17.91 3.82
CA GLY A 60 -16.02 18.49 5.16
C GLY A 60 -14.81 19.33 5.58
N THR A 61 -14.65 19.50 6.89
CA THR A 61 -13.46 20.11 7.51
C THR A 61 -12.52 19.03 8.02
N SER A 62 -11.37 19.39 8.59
CA SER A 62 -10.49 18.42 9.22
C SER A 62 -9.60 18.99 10.33
N LEU A 63 -9.07 18.09 11.15
CA LEU A 63 -8.00 18.35 12.11
C LEU A 63 -6.75 17.56 11.72
N ASP A 64 -5.57 18.16 11.88
CA ASP A 64 -4.29 17.46 11.75
C ASP A 64 -4.12 16.41 12.88
N LEU A 65 -3.58 15.24 12.53
CA LEU A 65 -3.21 14.18 13.46
C LEU A 65 -1.73 13.78 13.25
N ASP A 66 -1.30 12.77 14.00
CA ASP A 66 0.05 12.20 13.90
C ASP A 66 0.11 11.10 12.82
N ASP A 67 1.12 10.24 12.89
CA ASP A 67 1.41 9.17 11.94
C ASP A 67 0.40 7.99 12.04
N LEU A 68 -0.19 7.57 10.91
CA LEU A 68 -1.21 6.52 10.79
C LEU A 68 -2.22 6.48 11.97
N PRO A 69 -3.17 7.43 12.06
CA PRO A 69 -4.31 7.31 12.97
C PRO A 69 -5.09 6.05 12.62
N LEU A 70 -5.05 5.04 13.49
CA LEU A 70 -5.48 3.68 13.18
C LEU A 70 -6.86 3.33 13.75
N ASN A 71 -7.26 3.99 14.83
CA ASN A 71 -8.59 3.81 15.43
C ASN A 71 -9.09 5.12 16.06
N LEU A 72 -10.42 5.24 16.12
CA LEU A 72 -11.18 6.36 16.66
C LEU A 72 -12.29 5.81 17.55
N VAL A 73 -12.31 6.19 18.83
CA VAL A 73 -13.38 5.81 19.76
C VAL A 73 -14.08 7.04 20.34
N VAL A 74 -15.36 6.87 20.64
CA VAL A 74 -16.24 7.91 21.22
C VAL A 74 -16.45 7.63 22.70
N SER A 75 -16.47 8.68 23.52
CA SER A 75 -16.77 8.56 24.95
C SER A 75 -18.29 8.35 25.20
N PRO A 76 -18.71 7.69 26.30
CA PRO A 76 -20.12 7.43 26.61
C PRO A 76 -21.11 8.60 26.48
N THR A 77 -20.73 9.83 26.83
CA THR A 77 -21.56 11.04 26.71
C THR A 77 -21.43 11.76 25.37
N GLN A 78 -20.62 11.19 24.46
CA GLN A 78 -20.22 11.78 23.18
C GLN A 78 -19.55 13.16 23.34
N LYS A 79 -18.93 13.43 24.51
CA LYS A 79 -18.14 14.63 24.74
C LYS A 79 -16.76 14.54 24.08
N TYR A 80 -16.08 13.40 24.23
CA TYR A 80 -14.72 13.21 23.76
C TYR A 80 -14.64 12.19 22.62
N LEU A 81 -13.66 12.41 21.75
CA LEU A 81 -13.09 11.40 20.87
C LEU A 81 -11.66 11.10 21.36
N ALA A 82 -11.23 9.85 21.21
CA ALA A 82 -9.82 9.48 21.33
C ALA A 82 -9.35 8.78 20.05
N VAL A 83 -8.16 9.17 19.59
CA VAL A 83 -7.48 8.58 18.42
C VAL A 83 -6.15 7.98 18.86
N THR A 84 -5.80 6.81 18.31
CA THR A 84 -4.48 6.19 18.45
C THR A 84 -3.73 6.31 17.13
N ASN A 85 -2.61 7.04 17.15
CA ASN A 85 -1.71 7.22 16.02
C ASN A 85 -0.61 6.16 16.13
N ASN A 86 -0.55 5.24 15.16
CA ASN A 86 0.24 4.00 15.23
C ASN A 86 1.29 3.87 14.12
N GLY A 87 1.61 4.95 13.41
CA GLY A 87 2.56 4.94 12.31
C GLY A 87 4.03 4.78 12.72
N GLN A 88 4.92 4.83 11.72
CA GLN A 88 6.31 4.43 11.88
C GLN A 88 7.10 5.42 12.73
N SER A 89 6.87 6.72 12.59
CA SER A 89 7.74 7.73 13.21
C SER A 89 7.35 8.02 14.66
N THR A 90 6.22 8.68 14.89
CA THR A 90 5.69 9.03 16.21
C THR A 90 4.39 8.27 16.44
N GLN A 91 4.32 7.55 17.56
CA GLN A 91 3.06 7.01 18.06
C GLN A 91 2.56 7.88 19.22
N SER A 92 1.26 8.16 19.23
CA SER A 92 0.64 9.08 20.18
C SER A 92 -0.84 8.76 20.36
N ILE A 93 -1.41 9.19 21.49
CA ILE A 93 -2.85 9.16 21.74
C ILE A 93 -3.35 10.61 21.78
N THR A 94 -4.36 10.92 20.96
CA THR A 94 -4.94 12.27 20.83
C THR A 94 -6.34 12.30 21.44
N LEU A 95 -6.60 13.23 22.36
CA LEU A 95 -7.91 13.52 22.94
C LEU A 95 -8.51 14.76 22.25
N ILE A 96 -9.79 14.68 21.87
CA ILE A 96 -10.48 15.71 21.08
C ILE A 96 -11.86 15.98 21.69
N ASP A 97 -12.26 17.26 21.76
CA ASP A 97 -13.64 17.63 22.05
C ASP A 97 -14.50 17.44 20.80
N ALA A 98 -15.45 16.51 20.86
CA ALA A 98 -16.30 16.13 19.73
C ALA A 98 -17.27 17.25 19.32
N ARG A 99 -17.63 18.15 20.24
CA ARG A 99 -18.61 19.22 20.03
C ARG A 99 -17.94 20.50 19.54
N ALA A 100 -16.81 20.85 20.15
CA ALA A 100 -16.00 22.01 19.80
C ALA A 100 -15.07 21.78 18.60
N GLU A 101 -14.93 20.52 18.13
CA GLU A 101 -14.08 20.11 17.01
C GLU A 101 -12.62 20.52 17.21
N LYS A 102 -12.07 20.26 18.40
CA LYS A 102 -10.71 20.69 18.77
C LYS A 102 -9.94 19.60 19.46
N VAL A 103 -8.69 19.41 19.02
CA VAL A 103 -7.70 18.67 19.80
C VAL A 103 -7.54 19.36 21.16
N LEU A 104 -7.70 18.58 22.22
CA LEU A 104 -7.52 19.00 23.61
C LEU A 104 -6.10 18.69 24.09
N ASP A 105 -5.62 17.49 23.76
CA ASP A 105 -4.29 17.00 24.15
C ASP A 105 -3.78 15.91 23.19
N THR A 106 -2.46 15.75 23.12
CA THR A 106 -1.79 14.67 22.37
C THR A 106 -0.57 14.19 23.14
N VAL A 107 -0.65 12.98 23.69
CA VAL A 107 0.44 12.36 24.46
C VAL A 107 1.22 11.37 23.60
N ARG A 108 2.53 11.55 23.51
CA ARG A 108 3.43 10.60 22.84
C ARG A 108 3.57 9.33 23.67
N VAL A 109 3.60 8.18 22.99
CA VAL A 109 3.72 6.86 23.61
C VAL A 109 4.86 6.08 23.00
N GLY A 110 5.52 5.24 23.79
CA GLY A 110 6.64 4.43 23.30
C GLY A 110 6.19 3.42 22.24
N LYS A 111 5.07 2.75 22.52
CA LYS A 111 4.37 1.85 21.62
C LYS A 111 2.87 1.93 21.87
N ALA A 112 2.09 1.85 20.79
CA ALA A 112 0.66 1.63 20.82
C ALA A 112 0.21 0.80 19.61
N TYR A 113 -1.03 0.33 19.67
CA TYR A 113 -1.75 -0.30 18.57
C TYR A 113 -3.25 -0.03 18.72
N LEU A 114 -4.05 -0.45 17.73
CA LEU A 114 -5.51 -0.32 17.58
C LEU A 114 -6.38 -0.02 18.84
N GLY A 115 -6.21 -0.75 19.94
CA GLY A 115 -7.16 -0.76 21.05
C GLY A 115 -7.23 0.54 21.84
N LEU A 116 -8.45 1.08 21.97
CA LEU A 116 -8.82 2.19 22.84
C LEU A 116 -10.17 1.93 23.51
N ALA A 117 -10.35 2.35 24.76
CA ALA A 117 -11.64 2.40 25.44
C ALA A 117 -11.68 3.47 26.55
N PHE A 118 -12.73 4.28 26.57
CA PHE A 118 -13.03 5.15 27.72
C PHE A 118 -13.66 4.34 28.85
N SER A 119 -13.46 4.77 30.10
CA SER A 119 -14.32 4.34 31.22
C SER A 119 -15.72 4.94 31.11
N GLN A 120 -16.70 4.24 31.68
CA GLN A 120 -18.11 4.63 31.69
C GLN A 120 -18.37 5.99 32.37
N ASP A 121 -17.48 6.40 33.29
CA ASP A 121 -17.50 7.69 33.98
C ASP A 121 -16.66 8.79 33.28
N GLU A 122 -16.05 8.48 32.14
CA GLU A 122 -15.20 9.35 31.32
C GLU A 122 -13.96 9.92 32.03
N LYS A 123 -13.56 9.34 33.17
CA LYS A 123 -12.36 9.76 33.91
C LYS A 123 -11.10 9.03 33.50
N ARG A 124 -11.19 7.97 32.69
CA ARG A 124 -10.04 7.20 32.20
C ARG A 124 -10.15 6.86 30.72
N LEU A 125 -8.99 6.70 30.10
CA LEU A 125 -8.79 6.13 28.77
C LEU A 125 -7.78 4.97 28.89
N TYR A 126 -8.17 3.79 28.40
CA TYR A 126 -7.31 2.62 28.26
C TYR A 126 -6.83 2.55 26.81
N ALA A 127 -5.54 2.29 26.58
CA ALA A 127 -4.95 2.15 25.25
C ALA A 127 -4.03 0.93 25.17
N SER A 128 -4.04 0.20 24.05
CA SER A 128 -3.06 -0.87 23.84
C SER A 128 -1.64 -0.29 23.78
N GLY A 129 -0.72 -0.89 24.54
CA GLY A 129 0.72 -0.62 24.42
C GLY A 129 1.42 -1.43 23.34
N GLY A 130 0.69 -2.15 22.47
CA GLY A 130 1.24 -3.03 21.44
C GLY A 130 2.30 -3.99 22.01
N ASN A 131 3.44 -4.10 21.32
CA ASN A 131 4.60 -4.94 21.68
C ASN A 131 5.32 -4.59 23.01
N ASP A 132 4.79 -3.66 23.82
CA ASP A 132 5.17 -3.54 25.24
C ASP A 132 4.36 -4.48 26.15
N ASN A 133 3.39 -5.21 25.60
CA ASN A 133 2.61 -6.26 26.27
C ASN A 133 1.91 -5.79 27.55
N LYS A 134 1.38 -4.57 27.48
CA LYS A 134 0.66 -3.87 28.56
C LYS A 134 -0.45 -3.01 27.97
N ILE A 135 -1.43 -2.66 28.80
CA ILE A 135 -2.40 -1.62 28.52
C ILE A 135 -1.95 -0.35 29.24
N LEU A 136 -1.80 0.73 28.46
CA LEU A 136 -1.58 2.07 28.97
C LEU A 136 -2.88 2.58 29.57
N VAL A 137 -2.80 3.28 30.70
CA VAL A 137 -3.95 3.89 31.36
C VAL A 137 -3.67 5.37 31.50
N TYR A 138 -4.64 6.20 31.12
CA TYR A 138 -4.64 7.63 31.34
C TYR A 138 -5.85 7.99 32.17
N LYS A 139 -5.69 8.97 33.05
CA LYS A 139 -6.81 9.74 33.59
C LYS A 139 -7.11 10.91 32.67
N ILE A 140 -8.35 11.38 32.70
CA ILE A 140 -8.79 12.58 31.99
C ILE A 140 -9.03 13.65 33.05
N GLU A 141 -8.05 14.53 33.24
CA GLU A 141 -8.02 15.60 34.24
C GLU A 141 -7.79 16.92 33.48
N ASP A 142 -8.63 17.94 33.71
CA ASP A 142 -8.57 19.26 33.04
C ASP A 142 -8.42 19.24 31.50
N ASN A 143 -9.13 18.29 30.86
CA ASN A 143 -9.08 17.99 29.42
C ASN A 143 -7.72 17.45 28.90
N GLN A 144 -6.85 16.96 29.78
CA GLN A 144 -5.55 16.36 29.44
C GLN A 144 -5.50 14.86 29.78
N LEU A 145 -4.63 14.12 29.09
CA LEU A 145 -4.36 12.70 29.29
C LEU A 145 -3.19 12.51 30.29
N VAL A 146 -3.52 12.48 31.57
CA VAL A 146 -2.53 12.28 32.65
C VAL A 146 -2.22 10.79 32.80
N ALA A 147 -0.98 10.38 32.53
CA ALA A 147 -0.57 8.98 32.58
C ALA A 147 -0.73 8.36 34.00
N ASP A 148 -1.25 7.14 34.05
CA ASP A 148 -1.49 6.34 35.24
C ASP A 148 -0.83 4.95 35.10
N ALA A 149 -0.79 4.15 36.16
CA ALA A 149 -0.11 2.86 36.17
C ALA A 149 -0.69 1.88 35.11
N PRO A 150 0.14 1.28 34.24
CA PRO A 150 -0.35 0.37 33.21
C PRO A 150 -0.81 -0.97 33.79
N ILE A 151 -1.64 -1.70 33.03
CA ILE A 151 -2.00 -3.10 33.32
C ILE A 151 -1.06 -4.00 32.50
N ALA A 152 -0.26 -4.85 33.15
CA ALA A 152 0.67 -5.73 32.46
C ALA A 152 0.02 -7.05 32.02
N LEU A 153 0.25 -7.46 30.77
CA LEU A 153 -0.10 -8.79 30.26
C LEU A 153 1.12 -9.72 30.26
N GLY A 154 2.32 -9.16 30.08
CA GLY A 154 3.59 -9.89 30.16
C GLY A 154 4.79 -8.95 30.14
N LYS A 155 5.99 -9.51 30.00
CA LYS A 155 7.19 -8.73 29.70
C LYS A 155 7.10 -8.13 28.29
N PRO A 156 7.76 -7.01 27.97
CA PRO A 156 7.84 -6.48 26.61
C PRO A 156 8.47 -7.45 25.59
N TRP A 157 8.42 -7.08 24.31
CA TRP A 157 9.18 -7.71 23.23
C TRP A 157 10.62 -8.05 23.65
N PRO A 158 11.17 -9.26 23.35
CA PRO A 158 10.71 -10.23 22.35
C PRO A 158 9.67 -11.26 22.85
N VAL A 159 9.06 -11.07 24.02
CA VAL A 159 7.89 -11.89 24.39
C VAL A 159 6.75 -11.55 23.43
N LYS A 160 6.25 -12.59 22.75
CA LYS A 160 5.22 -12.50 21.72
C LYS A 160 3.83 -12.50 22.35
N ILE A 161 3.22 -11.32 22.52
CA ILE A 161 1.82 -11.16 22.92
C ILE A 161 1.16 -10.12 22.01
N SER A 162 1.57 -8.85 22.09
CA SER A 162 1.02 -7.72 21.33
C SER A 162 -0.52 -7.58 21.46
N PRO A 163 -1.03 -6.97 22.54
CA PRO A 163 -2.40 -6.47 22.61
C PRO A 163 -2.79 -5.65 21.36
N THR A 164 -3.98 -5.94 20.83
CA THR A 164 -4.59 -5.24 19.69
C THR A 164 -5.83 -4.49 20.16
N GLY A 165 -7.05 -4.93 19.81
CA GLY A 165 -8.29 -4.34 20.32
C GLY A 165 -8.61 -4.73 21.76
N LEU A 166 -9.47 -3.94 22.39
CA LEU A 166 -9.88 -4.09 23.79
C LEU A 166 -11.29 -3.52 24.02
N CYS A 167 -11.97 -4.00 25.06
CA CYS A 167 -13.26 -3.47 25.51
C CYS A 167 -13.49 -3.71 27.01
N LEU A 168 -14.38 -2.92 27.62
CA LEU A 168 -14.43 -2.71 29.07
C LEU A 168 -15.81 -3.03 29.67
N ASP A 169 -15.82 -3.73 30.80
CA ASP A 169 -16.98 -3.89 31.69
C ASP A 169 -16.64 -3.31 33.07
N ASP A 170 -16.77 -1.98 33.20
CA ASP A 170 -16.52 -1.25 34.45
C ASP A 170 -17.36 -1.76 35.64
N ALA A 171 -18.58 -2.25 35.39
CA ALA A 171 -19.46 -2.74 36.45
C ALA A 171 -18.88 -3.98 37.17
N LYS A 172 -17.96 -4.71 36.51
CA LYS A 172 -17.23 -5.85 37.07
C LYS A 172 -15.74 -5.55 37.27
N ASN A 173 -15.27 -4.31 37.03
CA ASN A 173 -13.85 -3.96 36.89
C ASN A 173 -13.11 -4.91 35.94
N ARG A 174 -13.68 -5.24 34.76
CA ARG A 174 -13.08 -6.16 33.79
C ARG A 174 -12.68 -5.45 32.50
N LEU A 175 -11.45 -5.70 32.05
CA LEU A 175 -10.97 -5.29 30.73
C LEU A 175 -10.65 -6.54 29.92
N TYR A 176 -11.27 -6.68 28.75
CA TYR A 176 -11.01 -7.74 27.79
C TYR A 176 -10.06 -7.22 26.72
N VAL A 177 -9.00 -7.96 26.45
CA VAL A 177 -7.94 -7.57 25.50
C VAL A 177 -7.64 -8.74 24.59
N VAL A 178 -7.67 -8.52 23.28
CA VAL A 178 -7.27 -9.53 22.30
C VAL A 178 -5.87 -9.24 21.76
N THR A 179 -5.21 -10.27 21.23
CA THR A 179 -3.78 -10.21 20.87
C THR A 179 -3.49 -10.85 19.52
N LYS A 180 -2.46 -10.36 18.82
CA LYS A 180 -2.07 -10.87 17.50
C LYS A 180 -0.97 -11.93 17.55
N GLU A 181 0.07 -11.76 18.38
CA GLU A 181 1.26 -12.63 18.33
C GLU A 181 1.05 -13.98 19.01
N ASP A 182 0.36 -14.01 20.16
CA ASP A 182 0.00 -15.26 20.87
C ASP A 182 -1.48 -15.64 20.72
N SER A 183 -2.20 -14.99 19.79
CA SER A 183 -3.55 -15.39 19.36
C SER A 183 -4.52 -15.65 20.52
N SER A 184 -4.57 -14.74 21.49
CA SER A 184 -5.23 -14.96 22.78
C SER A 184 -6.19 -13.83 23.17
N LEU A 185 -7.17 -14.18 24.01
CA LEU A 185 -7.98 -13.25 24.79
C LEU A 185 -7.44 -13.23 26.22
N TYR A 186 -7.12 -12.05 26.73
CA TYR A 186 -6.75 -11.79 28.12
C TYR A 186 -7.92 -11.09 28.83
N THR A 187 -8.28 -11.58 30.01
CA THR A 187 -9.22 -10.90 30.93
C THR A 187 -8.41 -10.29 32.06
N CYS A 188 -8.49 -8.98 32.22
CA CYS A 188 -7.78 -8.22 33.25
C CYS A 188 -8.75 -7.59 34.25
N ASP A 189 -8.28 -7.37 35.47
CA ASP A 189 -8.95 -6.59 36.51
C ASP A 189 -8.43 -5.15 36.51
N THR A 190 -9.31 -4.17 36.34
CA THR A 190 -8.91 -2.75 36.23
C THR A 190 -8.60 -2.07 37.56
N GLN A 191 -9.04 -2.64 38.68
CA GLN A 191 -8.82 -2.09 40.01
C GLN A 191 -7.46 -2.52 40.58
N THR A 192 -7.18 -3.83 40.53
CA THR A 192 -5.93 -4.45 40.96
C THR A 192 -4.83 -4.38 39.90
N ARG A 193 -5.19 -4.08 38.64
CA ARG A 193 -4.31 -3.99 37.46
C ARG A 193 -3.59 -5.31 37.13
N GLN A 194 -4.27 -6.44 37.34
CA GLN A 194 -3.74 -7.78 37.08
C GLN A 194 -4.43 -8.46 35.89
N SER A 195 -3.65 -9.17 35.08
CA SER A 195 -4.19 -10.17 34.15
C SER A 195 -4.68 -11.39 34.93
N LEU A 196 -5.97 -11.71 34.85
CA LEU A 196 -6.62 -12.80 35.59
C LEU A 196 -6.59 -14.12 34.82
N HIS A 197 -6.93 -14.07 33.53
CA HIS A 197 -7.15 -15.26 32.71
C HIS A 197 -6.70 -15.04 31.27
N ARG A 198 -6.37 -16.15 30.60
CA ARG A 198 -5.97 -16.18 29.18
C ARG A 198 -6.67 -17.34 28.48
N VAL A 199 -7.26 -17.08 27.32
CA VAL A 199 -7.95 -18.05 26.46
C VAL A 199 -7.28 -18.02 25.08
N ASN A 200 -6.90 -19.18 24.53
CA ASN A 200 -6.36 -19.27 23.18
C ASN A 200 -7.49 -19.21 22.14
N LEU A 201 -7.41 -18.27 21.21
CA LEU A 201 -8.37 -18.05 20.12
C LEU A 201 -8.02 -18.88 18.87
N GLY A 202 -6.77 -19.34 18.75
CA GLY A 202 -6.26 -20.17 17.65
C GLY A 202 -5.90 -19.42 16.36
N ALA A 203 -6.05 -18.10 16.33
CA ALA A 203 -5.60 -17.22 15.25
C ALA A 203 -5.38 -15.79 15.77
N ALA A 204 -4.54 -15.01 15.07
CA ALA A 204 -4.29 -13.61 15.40
C ALA A 204 -5.60 -12.80 15.38
N ALA A 205 -5.85 -12.02 16.43
CA ALA A 205 -7.09 -11.27 16.61
C ALA A 205 -6.91 -9.76 16.36
N TYR A 206 -7.91 -9.14 15.73
CA TYR A 206 -7.92 -7.70 15.46
C TYR A 206 -8.59 -6.91 16.59
N THR A 207 -9.89 -7.11 16.82
CA THR A 207 -10.64 -6.43 17.89
C THR A 207 -11.69 -7.30 18.55
N CYS A 208 -12.31 -6.79 19.61
CA CYS A 208 -13.39 -7.45 20.32
C CYS A 208 -14.49 -6.48 20.79
N LEU A 209 -15.73 -6.98 20.88
CA LEU A 209 -16.91 -6.25 21.38
C LEU A 209 -17.72 -7.10 22.36
N LEU A 210 -18.23 -6.46 23.41
CA LEU A 210 -19.19 -7.05 24.34
C LEU A 210 -20.62 -7.03 23.77
N SER A 211 -21.41 -8.05 24.08
CA SER A 211 -22.86 -8.01 23.97
C SER A 211 -23.47 -6.99 24.95
N PRO A 212 -24.69 -6.45 24.69
CA PRO A 212 -25.31 -5.45 25.58
C PRO A 212 -25.56 -5.95 27.01
N ASP A 213 -25.80 -7.25 27.17
CA ASP A 213 -25.96 -7.93 28.46
C ASP A 213 -24.63 -8.30 29.14
N LYS A 214 -23.50 -8.10 28.44
CA LYS A 214 -22.12 -8.37 28.88
C LYS A 214 -21.88 -9.81 29.33
N ASN A 215 -22.58 -10.77 28.72
CA ASN A 215 -22.36 -12.21 28.92
C ASN A 215 -21.53 -12.85 27.79
N THR A 216 -21.51 -12.22 26.61
CA THR A 216 -20.79 -12.71 25.42
C THR A 216 -19.78 -11.67 24.94
N LEU A 217 -18.64 -12.15 24.42
CA LEU A 217 -17.65 -11.35 23.71
C LEU A 217 -17.50 -11.87 22.27
N PHE A 218 -17.62 -10.98 21.29
CA PHE A 218 -17.35 -11.24 19.88
C PHE A 218 -15.92 -10.80 19.56
N VAL A 219 -15.16 -11.63 18.84
CA VAL A 219 -13.75 -11.36 18.52
C VAL A 219 -13.49 -11.59 17.03
N SER A 220 -12.94 -10.60 16.32
CA SER A 220 -12.54 -10.76 14.92
C SER A 220 -11.20 -11.48 14.82
N LEU A 221 -11.22 -12.71 14.28
CA LEU A 221 -10.02 -13.52 14.06
C LEU A 221 -9.43 -13.17 12.69
N TRP A 222 -8.62 -12.13 12.68
CA TRP A 222 -7.95 -11.56 11.50
C TRP A 222 -7.26 -12.64 10.64
N GLY A 223 -6.45 -13.50 11.28
CA GLY A 223 -5.78 -14.63 10.61
C GLY A 223 -6.62 -15.90 10.48
N GLY A 224 -7.90 -15.86 10.83
CA GLY A 224 -8.78 -17.02 10.92
C GLY A 224 -10.08 -16.92 10.14
N ALA A 225 -10.27 -15.86 9.34
CA ALA A 225 -11.46 -15.63 8.48
C ALA A 225 -12.80 -15.92 9.18
N SER A 226 -12.93 -15.53 10.45
CA SER A 226 -14.10 -15.81 11.28
C SER A 226 -14.23 -14.86 12.47
N VAL A 227 -15.44 -14.79 13.04
CA VAL A 227 -15.69 -14.19 14.35
C VAL A 227 -15.82 -15.29 15.40
N ALA A 228 -14.99 -15.25 16.45
CA ALA A 228 -15.16 -16.11 17.61
C ALA A 228 -16.22 -15.54 18.56
N VAL A 229 -17.04 -16.43 19.12
CA VAL A 229 -18.05 -16.13 20.14
C VAL A 229 -17.58 -16.71 21.46
N VAL A 230 -17.22 -15.87 22.41
CA VAL A 230 -16.71 -16.27 23.73
C VAL A 230 -17.79 -16.05 24.79
N ASP A 231 -18.11 -17.10 25.54
CA ASP A 231 -18.95 -17.00 26.72
C ASP A 231 -18.11 -16.54 27.92
N LEU A 232 -18.55 -15.49 28.62
CA LEU A 232 -17.76 -14.84 29.67
C LEU A 232 -17.92 -15.46 31.06
N ALA A 233 -18.91 -16.32 31.26
CA ALA A 233 -19.09 -17.05 32.52
C ALA A 233 -18.16 -18.27 32.59
N THR A 234 -18.07 -19.01 31.49
CA THR A 234 -17.20 -20.19 31.30
C THR A 234 -15.79 -19.83 30.81
N GLN A 235 -15.63 -18.64 30.20
CA GLN A 235 -14.40 -18.17 29.55
C GLN A 235 -13.94 -19.08 28.40
N GLN A 236 -14.88 -19.55 27.57
CA GLN A 236 -14.61 -20.46 26.46
C GLN A 236 -15.14 -19.93 25.12
N VAL A 237 -14.41 -20.25 24.04
CA VAL A 237 -14.89 -20.05 22.67
C VAL A 237 -16.00 -21.07 22.39
N THR A 238 -17.25 -20.62 22.32
CA THR A 238 -18.43 -21.48 22.11
C THR A 238 -18.82 -21.64 20.64
N ALA A 239 -18.34 -20.75 19.76
CA ALA A 239 -18.50 -20.86 18.31
C ALA A 239 -17.42 -20.05 17.57
N LYS A 240 -17.21 -20.40 16.29
CA LYS A 240 -16.56 -19.55 15.30
C LYS A 240 -17.50 -19.43 14.09
N ILE A 241 -17.89 -18.21 13.74
CA ILE A 241 -18.78 -17.90 12.63
C ILE A 241 -17.90 -17.51 11.43
N PRO A 242 -17.90 -18.26 10.32
CA PRO A 242 -17.09 -17.92 9.15
C PRO A 242 -17.44 -16.56 8.55
N THR A 243 -16.42 -15.86 8.07
CA THR A 243 -16.51 -14.59 7.33
C THR A 243 -15.58 -14.67 6.10
N ASN A 244 -15.31 -13.54 5.44
CA ASN A 244 -14.26 -13.49 4.41
C ASN A 244 -12.88 -13.21 5.05
N LYS A 245 -11.83 -13.07 4.23
CA LYS A 245 -10.46 -12.89 4.70
C LYS A 245 -10.27 -11.57 5.46
N ASN A 246 -9.41 -11.64 6.49
CA ASN A 246 -9.05 -10.53 7.36
C ASN A 246 -10.27 -9.79 7.96
N PRO A 247 -11.16 -10.46 8.73
CA PRO A 247 -12.19 -9.75 9.47
C PRO A 247 -11.52 -8.79 10.47
N ASN A 248 -11.88 -7.52 10.42
CA ASN A 248 -11.24 -6.45 11.19
C ASN A 248 -12.22 -5.75 12.14
N ASP A 249 -12.79 -4.59 11.78
CA ASP A 249 -13.72 -3.85 12.63
C ASP A 249 -15.06 -4.59 12.79
N LEU A 250 -15.64 -4.43 13.97
CA LEU A 250 -16.87 -5.05 14.40
C LEU A 250 -17.87 -3.95 14.78
N LEU A 251 -19.12 -4.10 14.38
CA LEU A 251 -20.17 -3.15 14.74
C LEU A 251 -21.48 -3.86 15.07
N LEU A 252 -21.83 -3.83 16.35
CA LEU A 252 -23.00 -4.49 16.92
C LEU A 252 -24.19 -3.52 16.95
N THR A 253 -25.39 -3.97 16.58
CA THR A 253 -26.63 -3.18 16.75
C THR A 253 -26.97 -3.02 18.24
N ARG A 254 -27.66 -1.92 18.60
CA ARG A 254 -28.03 -1.64 20.00
C ARG A 254 -28.89 -2.71 20.65
N ASP A 255 -29.69 -3.43 19.87
CA ASP A 255 -30.49 -4.56 20.33
C ASP A 255 -29.71 -5.87 20.51
N GLY A 256 -28.41 -5.88 20.15
CA GLY A 256 -27.51 -7.01 20.29
C GLY A 256 -27.76 -8.18 19.33
N LYS A 257 -28.64 -8.03 18.33
CA LYS A 257 -29.03 -9.14 17.44
C LYS A 257 -28.17 -9.27 16.19
N PHE A 258 -27.59 -8.17 15.70
CA PHE A 258 -26.90 -8.13 14.42
C PHE A 258 -25.49 -7.56 14.55
N LEU A 259 -24.52 -8.25 13.96
CA LEU A 259 -23.11 -7.86 13.97
C LEU A 259 -22.61 -7.66 12.54
N PHE A 260 -22.24 -6.43 12.18
CA PHE A 260 -21.51 -6.14 10.96
C PHE A 260 -20.01 -6.40 11.17
N VAL A 261 -19.36 -6.98 10.17
CA VAL A 261 -17.94 -7.36 10.18
C VAL A 261 -17.30 -6.92 8.87
N ALA A 262 -16.35 -6.00 8.93
CA ALA A 262 -15.59 -5.60 7.74
C ALA A 262 -14.48 -6.63 7.46
N ASN A 263 -14.25 -6.95 6.17
CA ASN A 263 -13.26 -7.93 5.72
C ASN A 263 -12.18 -7.21 4.91
N GLY A 264 -11.09 -6.81 5.56
CA GLY A 264 -10.07 -5.91 5.00
C GLY A 264 -9.23 -6.49 3.87
N ASN A 265 -9.22 -7.81 3.68
CA ASN A 265 -8.56 -8.48 2.56
C ASN A 265 -9.60 -9.03 1.58
N ASP A 266 -10.64 -8.22 1.35
CA ASP A 266 -11.75 -8.42 0.44
C ASP A 266 -12.40 -7.04 0.15
N ASN A 267 -13.55 -7.04 -0.51
CA ASN A 267 -14.35 -5.85 -0.81
C ASN A 267 -15.68 -5.82 -0.03
N THR A 268 -15.79 -6.58 1.07
CA THR A 268 -17.09 -6.95 1.66
C THR A 268 -17.24 -6.63 3.15
N VAL A 269 -18.49 -6.38 3.56
CA VAL A 269 -18.92 -6.36 4.96
C VAL A 269 -19.97 -7.46 5.15
N ALA A 270 -19.72 -8.38 6.08
CA ALA A 270 -20.66 -9.45 6.42
C ALA A 270 -21.63 -8.96 7.51
N LEU A 271 -22.91 -9.29 7.39
CA LEU A 271 -23.93 -9.08 8.42
C LEU A 271 -24.30 -10.43 9.04
N ILE A 272 -23.96 -10.61 10.32
CA ILE A 272 -24.23 -11.82 11.09
C ILE A 272 -25.51 -11.62 11.91
N ASP A 273 -26.46 -12.55 11.80
CA ASP A 273 -27.54 -12.74 12.77
C ASP A 273 -27.01 -13.57 13.93
N LEU A 274 -26.92 -12.97 15.12
CA LEU A 274 -26.34 -13.59 16.31
C LEU A 274 -27.26 -14.63 16.97
N THR A 275 -28.55 -14.59 16.67
CA THR A 275 -29.51 -15.63 17.10
C THR A 275 -29.29 -16.90 16.29
N LYS A 276 -29.08 -16.75 14.96
CA LYS A 276 -28.78 -17.86 14.04
C LYS A 276 -27.30 -18.27 14.05
N ARG A 277 -26.41 -17.41 14.56
CA ARG A 277 -24.94 -17.52 14.50
C ARG A 277 -24.42 -17.71 13.07
N ALA A 278 -25.00 -16.99 12.11
CA ALA A 278 -24.69 -17.12 10.69
C ALA A 278 -24.68 -15.76 9.99
N VAL A 279 -23.85 -15.63 8.96
CA VAL A 279 -23.92 -14.53 7.99
C VAL A 279 -25.25 -14.66 7.23
N ILE A 280 -26.09 -13.62 7.29
CA ILE A 280 -27.38 -13.55 6.58
C ILE A 280 -27.32 -12.66 5.34
N GLU A 281 -26.32 -11.79 5.23
CA GLU A 281 -26.12 -10.86 4.13
C GLU A 281 -24.63 -10.49 4.01
N THR A 282 -24.17 -10.24 2.79
CA THR A 282 -22.81 -9.77 2.50
C THR A 282 -22.91 -8.53 1.61
N LEU A 283 -22.63 -7.37 2.19
CA LEU A 283 -22.60 -6.09 1.49
C LEU A 283 -21.29 -5.98 0.69
N THR A 284 -21.37 -5.62 -0.58
CA THR A 284 -20.20 -5.34 -1.43
C THR A 284 -19.91 -3.84 -1.41
N ALA A 285 -18.85 -3.44 -0.73
CA ALA A 285 -18.51 -2.03 -0.50
C ALA A 285 -17.75 -1.36 -1.65
N SER A 286 -17.34 -2.12 -2.67
CA SER A 286 -16.57 -1.60 -3.82
C SER A 286 -17.41 -0.68 -4.72
N LEU A 287 -16.74 0.31 -5.34
CA LEU A 287 -17.36 1.26 -6.28
C LEU A 287 -18.08 0.56 -7.45
N PHE A 288 -17.60 -0.62 -7.85
CA PHE A 288 -18.20 -1.40 -8.92
C PHE A 288 -18.54 -2.82 -8.45
N PRO A 289 -19.65 -3.42 -8.90
CA PRO A 289 -20.00 -4.79 -8.56
C PRO A 289 -18.98 -5.78 -9.13
N ASN A 290 -18.66 -6.83 -8.38
CA ASN A 290 -17.70 -7.87 -8.76
C ASN A 290 -16.28 -7.34 -9.09
N ALA A 291 -15.86 -6.22 -8.49
CA ALA A 291 -14.49 -5.71 -8.65
C ALA A 291 -13.45 -6.71 -8.10
N PRO A 292 -12.23 -6.75 -8.67
CA PRO A 292 -11.04 -7.34 -8.03
C PRO A 292 -10.82 -6.78 -6.62
N VAL A 293 -9.96 -7.44 -5.83
CA VAL A 293 -9.60 -6.94 -4.49
C VAL A 293 -8.93 -5.55 -4.57
N GLY A 294 -9.17 -4.71 -3.57
CA GLY A 294 -8.63 -3.33 -3.52
C GLY A 294 -9.61 -2.29 -2.99
N THR A 295 -10.66 -2.68 -2.25
CA THR A 295 -11.57 -1.76 -1.56
C THR A 295 -11.24 -1.62 -0.07
N THR A 296 -10.81 -2.70 0.58
CA THR A 296 -10.20 -2.68 1.92
C THR A 296 -11.07 -1.98 2.97
N PRO A 297 -12.26 -2.53 3.27
CA PRO A 297 -13.12 -1.99 4.32
C PRO A 297 -12.42 -2.16 5.68
N ASN A 298 -12.16 -1.05 6.36
CA ASN A 298 -11.33 -0.99 7.58
C ASN A 298 -12.09 -0.56 8.84
N GLY A 299 -13.19 0.19 8.71
CA GLY A 299 -13.94 0.73 9.84
C GLY A 299 -15.42 0.91 9.53
N LEU A 300 -16.25 0.77 10.56
CA LEU A 300 -17.71 0.77 10.46
C LEU A 300 -18.36 1.76 11.45
N ALA A 301 -19.44 2.42 11.00
CA ALA A 301 -20.33 3.19 11.86
C ALA A 301 -21.79 3.15 11.37
N LEU A 302 -22.74 3.13 12.31
CA LEU A 302 -24.17 3.29 12.03
C LEU A 302 -24.58 4.74 12.31
N SER A 303 -25.61 5.23 11.62
CA SER A 303 -26.36 6.43 12.01
C SER A 303 -27.00 6.25 13.39
N ASP A 304 -27.34 7.36 14.04
CA ASP A 304 -27.99 7.31 15.37
C ASP A 304 -29.35 6.58 15.37
N ASP A 305 -30.01 6.40 14.22
CA ASP A 305 -31.23 5.60 14.07
C ASP A 305 -31.00 4.18 13.53
N GLU A 306 -29.73 3.77 13.34
CA GLU A 306 -29.28 2.47 12.82
C GLU A 306 -29.85 2.09 11.43
N LYS A 307 -30.29 3.09 10.65
CA LYS A 307 -30.77 2.94 9.28
C LYS A 307 -29.70 3.13 8.22
N THR A 308 -28.60 3.84 8.51
CA THR A 308 -27.50 4.05 7.56
C THR A 308 -26.22 3.47 8.11
N LEU A 309 -25.53 2.65 7.31
CA LEU A 309 -24.19 2.13 7.58
C LEU A 309 -23.16 2.90 6.74
N TYR A 310 -22.10 3.36 7.39
CA TYR A 310 -20.93 3.97 6.78
C TYR A 310 -19.75 3.00 6.89
N ILE A 311 -19.06 2.76 5.77
CA ILE A 311 -17.94 1.81 5.65
C ILE A 311 -16.73 2.56 5.14
N ALA A 312 -15.64 2.64 5.91
CA ALA A 312 -14.39 3.25 5.50
C ALA A 312 -13.62 2.30 4.55
N ASN A 313 -13.59 2.63 3.25
CA ASN A 313 -12.87 1.89 2.22
C ASN A 313 -11.48 2.51 2.03
N ALA A 314 -10.44 1.89 2.58
CA ALA A 314 -9.12 2.50 2.66
C ALA A 314 -8.51 2.76 1.28
N ASP A 315 -8.45 1.73 0.45
CA ASP A 315 -7.83 1.79 -0.89
C ASP A 315 -8.72 2.44 -1.97
N ASN A 316 -9.96 2.78 -1.63
CA ASN A 316 -10.82 3.60 -2.48
C ASN A 316 -10.93 5.06 -2.03
N ASN A 317 -10.29 5.45 -0.91
CA ASN A 317 -10.28 6.81 -0.37
C ASN A 317 -11.69 7.42 -0.20
N CYS A 318 -12.64 6.60 0.27
CA CYS A 318 -14.03 6.99 0.45
C CYS A 318 -14.72 6.26 1.61
N LEU A 319 -15.85 6.79 2.06
CA LEU A 319 -16.88 6.01 2.74
C LEU A 319 -17.87 5.44 1.71
N ALA A 320 -18.21 4.15 1.79
CA ALA A 320 -19.42 3.62 1.18
C ALA A 320 -20.60 3.77 2.14
N VAL A 321 -21.77 4.13 1.61
CA VAL A 321 -22.99 4.42 2.38
C VAL A 321 -24.09 3.43 1.99
N PHE A 322 -24.68 2.74 2.98
CA PHE A 322 -25.75 1.78 2.79
C PHE A 322 -26.98 2.13 3.63
N ASP A 323 -28.18 2.04 3.05
CA ASP A 323 -29.41 1.87 3.79
C ASP A 323 -29.43 0.44 4.32
N VAL A 324 -29.59 0.28 5.63
CA VAL A 324 -29.70 -0.99 6.35
C VAL A 324 -30.92 -0.98 7.27
N THR A 325 -31.94 -0.16 6.97
CA THR A 325 -33.20 -0.07 7.73
C THR A 325 -33.81 -1.45 7.96
N GLU A 326 -33.81 -2.28 6.90
CA GLU A 326 -34.21 -3.67 6.94
C GLU A 326 -32.94 -4.56 6.92
N LYS A 327 -32.63 -5.18 8.08
CA LYS A 327 -31.41 -5.99 8.27
C LYS A 327 -31.51 -7.28 7.44
N GLY A 328 -30.53 -7.54 6.56
CA GLY A 328 -30.58 -8.61 5.57
C GLY A 328 -31.04 -8.16 4.17
N HIS A 329 -31.43 -6.89 4.02
CA HIS A 329 -31.93 -6.29 2.78
C HIS A 329 -31.30 -4.91 2.52
N GLY A 330 -30.01 -4.78 2.84
CA GLY A 330 -29.23 -3.56 2.70
C GLY A 330 -29.07 -3.09 1.25
N ARG A 331 -28.98 -1.78 1.06
CA ARG A 331 -28.96 -1.13 -0.27
C ARG A 331 -27.90 -0.04 -0.31
N SER A 332 -26.98 -0.13 -1.28
CA SER A 332 -26.02 0.95 -1.50
C SER A 332 -26.76 2.25 -1.85
N SER A 333 -26.38 3.32 -1.16
CA SER A 333 -26.98 4.66 -1.26
C SER A 333 -26.05 5.66 -1.95
N GLY A 334 -24.74 5.44 -1.90
CA GLY A 334 -23.73 6.31 -2.49
C GLY A 334 -22.37 6.20 -1.80
N PHE A 335 -21.50 7.17 -2.09
CA PHE A 335 -20.15 7.27 -1.52
C PHE A 335 -19.83 8.71 -1.07
N ILE A 336 -18.94 8.85 -0.08
CA ILE A 336 -18.44 10.13 0.43
C ILE A 336 -16.91 10.17 0.28
N PRO A 337 -16.30 11.16 -0.40
CA PRO A 337 -14.86 11.21 -0.56
C PRO A 337 -14.16 11.62 0.74
N THR A 338 -13.05 10.93 1.06
CA THR A 338 -12.27 11.16 2.28
C THR A 338 -10.84 11.62 1.94
N GLY A 339 -9.96 11.68 2.95
CA GLY A 339 -8.52 11.70 2.71
C GLY A 339 -7.99 10.31 2.29
N TRP A 340 -6.67 10.23 2.16
CA TRP A 340 -5.94 9.03 1.78
C TRP A 340 -5.98 7.98 2.88
N TYR A 341 -6.44 6.77 2.52
CA TYR A 341 -6.44 5.57 3.36
C TYR A 341 -7.29 5.74 4.64
N PRO A 342 -8.63 5.94 4.54
CA PRO A 342 -9.49 6.02 5.71
C PRO A 342 -9.46 4.71 6.53
N THR A 343 -9.16 4.83 7.83
CA THR A 343 -8.89 3.71 8.75
C THR A 343 -10.05 3.41 9.68
N ALA A 344 -10.67 4.43 10.26
CA ALA A 344 -11.84 4.29 11.14
C ALA A 344 -12.85 5.43 10.93
N VAL A 345 -14.13 5.11 11.16
CA VAL A 345 -15.27 6.04 11.09
C VAL A 345 -16.15 5.92 12.33
N LYS A 346 -16.68 7.04 12.83
CA LYS A 346 -17.70 7.12 13.89
C LYS A 346 -18.72 8.23 13.59
N VAL A 347 -19.94 8.11 14.11
CA VAL A 347 -21.03 9.09 13.93
C VAL A 347 -21.46 9.63 15.30
N ILE A 348 -21.73 10.93 15.37
CA ILE A 348 -22.28 11.64 16.54
C ILE A 348 -23.31 12.64 16.01
N GLY A 349 -24.61 12.37 16.21
CA GLY A 349 -25.68 13.20 15.68
C GLY A 349 -25.61 13.30 14.15
N SER A 350 -25.54 14.53 13.64
CA SER A 350 -25.41 14.83 12.21
C SER A 350 -23.96 14.95 11.72
N LYS A 351 -22.97 14.46 12.48
CA LYS A 351 -21.54 14.51 12.09
C LYS A 351 -20.93 13.11 11.97
N ILE A 352 -20.16 12.92 10.91
CA ILE A 352 -19.34 11.74 10.61
C ILE A 352 -17.88 12.15 10.82
N PHE A 353 -17.16 11.39 11.63
CA PHE A 353 -15.74 11.58 11.92
C PHE A 353 -14.95 10.44 11.29
N VAL A 354 -13.98 10.76 10.43
CA VAL A 354 -13.19 9.77 9.68
C VAL A 354 -11.69 10.03 9.88
N THR A 355 -10.97 9.03 10.36
CA THR A 355 -9.49 9.08 10.42
C THR A 355 -8.91 8.65 9.08
N ASN A 356 -8.03 9.47 8.50
CA ASN A 356 -7.32 9.19 7.25
C ASN A 356 -5.86 8.89 7.57
N GLY A 357 -5.38 7.69 7.21
CA GLY A 357 -4.06 7.18 7.58
C GLY A 357 -2.90 7.96 6.97
N LYS A 358 -2.98 8.27 5.67
CA LYS A 358 -1.91 8.89 4.87
C LYS A 358 -2.17 10.40 4.57
N GLY A 359 -3.24 10.98 5.13
CA GLY A 359 -3.52 12.42 5.06
C GLY A 359 -4.18 12.86 3.75
N PHE A 360 -3.69 13.94 3.13
CA PHE A 360 -4.31 14.54 1.92
C PHE A 360 -3.38 14.70 0.71
N SER A 361 -2.11 14.32 0.79
CA SER A 361 -1.19 14.35 -0.36
C SER A 361 0.04 13.45 -0.15
N SER A 362 0.63 12.99 -1.25
CA SER A 362 2.03 12.58 -1.27
C SER A 362 2.96 13.80 -1.19
N LYS A 363 4.28 13.58 -1.09
CA LYS A 363 5.28 14.62 -0.82
C LYS A 363 6.66 14.20 -1.33
N ALA A 364 7.40 15.14 -1.91
CA ALA A 364 8.84 15.00 -2.16
C ALA A 364 9.65 14.89 -0.86
N ASN A 365 10.76 14.16 -0.90
CA ASN A 365 11.71 13.99 0.21
C ASN A 365 13.17 14.40 -0.11
N PRO A 366 13.44 15.58 -0.71
CA PRO A 366 14.80 16.01 -1.03
C PRO A 366 15.71 16.27 0.20
N LYS A 367 15.15 16.29 1.43
CA LYS A 367 15.91 16.18 2.70
C LYS A 367 15.86 14.77 3.30
N GLY A 368 15.85 13.74 2.45
CA GLY A 368 16.02 12.35 2.85
C GLY A 368 17.23 12.18 3.77
N PRO A 369 17.19 11.16 4.64
CA PRO A 369 17.98 10.97 5.86
C PRO A 369 19.14 11.95 6.18
N ASN A 370 18.85 13.19 6.60
CA ASN A 370 19.90 14.16 6.97
C ASN A 370 20.36 14.02 8.44
N PRO A 371 21.63 13.65 8.71
CA PRO A 371 22.12 13.39 10.05
C PRO A 371 22.87 14.55 10.70
N ALA A 372 23.10 15.66 9.99
CA ALA A 372 23.69 16.86 10.58
C ALA A 372 22.80 17.48 11.68
N LEU A 373 21.57 16.96 11.84
CA LEU A 373 20.55 17.39 12.79
C LEU A 373 20.30 16.40 13.95
N SER A 374 21.06 15.31 14.09
CA SER A 374 21.01 14.43 15.28
C SER A 374 22.39 14.24 15.93
N ARG A 375 22.47 14.58 17.23
CA ARG A 375 23.64 14.37 18.11
C ARG A 375 23.36 13.30 19.18
N VAL A 376 22.61 12.23 18.90
CA VAL A 376 22.36 11.15 19.89
C VAL A 376 22.68 9.76 19.32
N PRO A 377 23.40 8.89 20.06
CA PRO A 377 23.61 7.50 19.66
C PRO A 377 22.31 6.68 19.71
N GLN A 378 22.13 5.78 18.75
CA GLN A 378 21.11 4.73 18.86
C GLN A 378 21.48 3.73 19.96
N GLN A 379 20.58 3.51 20.93
CA GLN A 379 20.20 2.17 21.42
C GLN A 379 19.04 2.27 22.43
N ILE A 380 18.09 1.35 22.31
CA ILE A 380 17.14 0.89 23.35
C ILE A 380 16.36 2.01 24.09
N GLY A 381 15.22 2.41 23.55
CA GLY A 381 14.23 3.22 24.28
C GLY A 381 13.19 3.91 23.38
N PRO A 382 12.10 4.45 23.95
CA PRO A 382 11.13 5.26 23.20
C PRO A 382 11.81 6.54 22.70
N ASN A 383 11.88 6.70 21.37
CA ASN A 383 12.65 7.74 20.69
C ASN A 383 12.28 9.18 21.15
N PRO A 384 13.15 9.90 21.90
CA PRO A 384 12.86 11.26 22.35
C PRO A 384 13.10 12.33 21.26
N GLN A 385 13.65 11.96 20.09
CA GLN A 385 14.13 12.89 19.08
C GLN A 385 13.17 13.17 17.92
N ALA A 386 11.91 12.76 18.01
CA ALA A 386 10.89 13.02 16.98
C ALA A 386 10.47 14.51 16.85
N ASN A 387 11.37 15.48 17.06
CA ASN A 387 11.19 16.91 16.74
C ASN A 387 12.50 17.73 16.90
N THR A 388 13.43 17.65 15.93
CA THR A 388 14.54 18.64 15.80
C THR A 388 14.65 19.31 14.43
N GLY A 389 13.91 18.85 13.40
CA GLY A 389 13.98 19.45 12.06
C GLY A 389 13.48 18.59 10.90
N ARG A 390 12.49 17.71 11.15
CA ARG A 390 11.76 16.85 10.17
C ARG A 390 12.66 16.14 9.14
N GLN A 391 13.18 14.97 9.53
CA GLN A 391 13.63 13.94 8.60
C GLN A 391 12.49 13.62 7.61
N GLN A 392 12.80 13.47 6.32
CA GLN A 392 11.81 13.13 5.28
C GLN A 392 11.85 11.64 4.91
N TYR A 393 11.83 10.75 5.91
CA TYR A 393 11.60 9.33 5.65
C TYR A 393 10.16 9.11 5.18
N ILE A 394 9.95 8.35 4.11
CA ILE A 394 8.61 8.16 3.53
C ILE A 394 7.61 7.64 4.57
N GLY A 395 7.99 6.64 5.36
CA GLY A 395 7.12 6.05 6.37
C GLY A 395 6.75 6.97 7.55
N GLY A 396 7.40 8.13 7.67
CA GLY A 396 7.02 9.19 8.62
C GLY A 396 6.52 10.48 7.96
N LEU A 397 6.48 10.56 6.63
CA LEU A 397 6.26 11.79 5.85
C LEU A 397 4.78 12.14 5.70
N PHE A 398 3.93 11.12 5.62
CA PHE A 398 2.49 11.22 5.51
C PHE A 398 1.90 11.30 6.93
N LYS A 399 1.25 12.43 7.24
CA LYS A 399 0.60 12.65 8.53
C LYS A 399 -0.90 12.55 8.33
N GLY A 400 -1.55 11.78 9.20
CA GLY A 400 -2.96 11.54 9.11
C GLY A 400 -3.79 12.75 9.52
N THR A 401 -5.10 12.63 9.30
CA THR A 401 -6.06 13.70 9.59
C THR A 401 -7.38 13.11 10.09
N LEU A 402 -8.14 13.90 10.84
CA LEU A 402 -9.53 13.60 11.19
C LEU A 402 -10.44 14.45 10.30
N SER A 403 -11.05 13.88 9.27
CA SER A 403 -12.14 14.54 8.52
C SER A 403 -13.39 14.61 9.38
N ILE A 404 -14.07 15.75 9.35
CA ILE A 404 -15.33 16.01 10.04
C ILE A 404 -16.35 16.44 8.99
N ILE A 405 -17.33 15.57 8.75
CA ILE A 405 -18.24 15.64 7.60
C ILE A 405 -19.68 15.71 8.14
N LYS A 406 -20.46 16.72 7.75
CA LYS A 406 -21.91 16.73 7.98
C LYS A 406 -22.53 15.53 7.25
N VAL A 407 -23.42 14.78 7.91
CA VAL A 407 -24.23 13.73 7.27
C VAL A 407 -24.93 14.34 6.04
N PRO A 408 -24.65 13.84 4.82
CA PRO A 408 -25.09 14.50 3.60
C PRO A 408 -26.59 14.29 3.35
N GLU A 409 -27.23 15.33 2.83
CA GLU A 409 -28.52 15.21 2.16
C GLU A 409 -28.38 14.45 0.82
N SER A 410 -29.50 14.07 0.21
CA SER A 410 -29.49 13.21 -0.99
C SER A 410 -28.74 13.84 -2.17
N GLN A 411 -28.81 15.16 -2.34
CA GLN A 411 -28.09 15.90 -3.38
C GLN A 411 -26.60 16.08 -3.05
N GLU A 412 -26.23 16.27 -1.78
CA GLU A 412 -24.83 16.27 -1.33
C GLU A 412 -24.20 14.89 -1.57
N LEU A 413 -24.89 13.80 -1.22
CA LEU A 413 -24.43 12.42 -1.43
C LEU A 413 -24.31 12.07 -2.92
N ALA A 414 -25.16 12.62 -3.79
CA ALA A 414 -25.04 12.45 -5.24
C ALA A 414 -23.77 13.12 -5.78
N ALA A 415 -23.49 14.37 -5.39
CA ALA A 415 -22.28 15.09 -5.76
C ALA A 415 -21.02 14.38 -5.25
N TYR A 416 -21.02 13.96 -3.98
CA TYR A 416 -19.95 13.17 -3.37
C TYR A 416 -19.72 11.83 -4.06
N SER A 417 -20.78 11.12 -4.45
CA SER A 417 -20.65 9.86 -5.20
C SER A 417 -20.00 10.09 -6.56
N ARG A 418 -20.40 11.15 -7.29
CA ARG A 418 -19.78 11.53 -8.57
C ARG A 418 -18.31 11.92 -8.41
N LEU A 419 -17.94 12.59 -7.31
CA LEU A 419 -16.55 12.88 -6.98
C LEU A 419 -15.74 11.60 -6.74
N VAL A 420 -16.27 10.65 -5.96
CA VAL A 420 -15.61 9.36 -5.71
C VAL A 420 -15.38 8.57 -7.00
N TYR A 421 -16.35 8.51 -7.92
CA TYR A 421 -16.15 7.90 -9.23
C TYR A 421 -15.15 8.66 -10.12
N ALA A 422 -15.08 9.99 -10.02
CA ALA A 422 -14.07 10.79 -10.73
C ALA A 422 -12.67 10.71 -10.10
N ASN A 423 -12.58 10.34 -8.82
CA ASN A 423 -11.34 10.18 -8.07
C ASN A 423 -10.63 8.85 -8.33
N THR A 424 -11.34 7.85 -8.83
CA THR A 424 -10.75 6.57 -9.19
C THR A 424 -10.41 6.49 -10.69
N PRO A 425 -9.19 6.08 -11.07
CA PRO A 425 -8.86 5.71 -12.44
C PRO A 425 -9.43 4.34 -12.84
N TYR A 426 -9.96 3.56 -11.90
CA TYR A 426 -10.54 2.24 -12.12
C TYR A 426 -11.93 2.33 -12.76
N THR A 427 -12.18 1.52 -13.79
CA THR A 427 -13.53 1.28 -14.33
C THR A 427 -13.67 -0.17 -14.73
N LYS A 428 -14.90 -0.69 -14.76
CA LYS A 428 -15.16 -2.06 -15.23
C LYS A 428 -14.72 -2.34 -16.66
N THR A 429 -14.71 -1.32 -17.53
CA THR A 429 -14.18 -1.47 -18.90
C THR A 429 -12.68 -1.78 -18.87
N LYS A 430 -11.89 -1.08 -18.05
CA LYS A 430 -10.42 -1.24 -18.01
C LYS A 430 -9.93 -2.63 -17.60
N GLU A 431 -10.73 -3.41 -16.86
CA GLU A 431 -10.40 -4.81 -16.53
C GLU A 431 -10.15 -5.65 -17.78
N THR A 432 -10.95 -5.42 -18.81
CA THR A 432 -10.94 -6.19 -20.06
C THR A 432 -10.31 -5.43 -21.22
N LEU A 433 -10.36 -4.08 -21.21
CA LEU A 433 -9.88 -3.21 -22.28
C LEU A 433 -9.10 -2.02 -21.70
N ALA A 434 -7.78 -2.14 -21.68
CA ALA A 434 -6.86 -1.09 -21.28
C ALA A 434 -6.64 -0.03 -22.38
N GLU A 435 -5.99 1.07 -21.99
CA GLU A 435 -5.45 2.07 -22.90
C GLU A 435 -4.35 1.45 -23.79
N GLY A 436 -4.24 1.92 -25.03
CA GLY A 436 -3.14 1.55 -25.92
C GLY A 436 -3.43 1.84 -27.38
N GLU A 437 -2.45 1.56 -28.23
CA GLU A 437 -2.52 1.79 -29.68
C GLU A 437 -2.84 0.50 -30.45
N ALA A 438 -3.57 0.60 -31.57
CA ALA A 438 -3.81 -0.54 -32.45
C ALA A 438 -2.50 -1.01 -33.13
N GLY A 439 -2.23 -2.32 -33.07
CA GLY A 439 -1.00 -2.91 -33.59
C GLY A 439 0.22 -2.73 -32.68
N ASN A 440 0.05 -2.22 -31.46
CA ASN A 440 1.10 -2.25 -30.44
C ASN A 440 1.30 -3.70 -29.94
N PRO A 441 2.54 -4.13 -29.61
CA PRO A 441 2.80 -5.45 -29.06
C PRO A 441 2.25 -5.66 -27.64
N ILE A 442 1.93 -4.60 -26.90
CA ILE A 442 1.14 -4.67 -25.67
C ILE A 442 -0.34 -4.75 -26.06
N PRO A 443 -1.04 -5.87 -25.82
CA PRO A 443 -2.43 -6.02 -26.19
C PRO A 443 -3.30 -5.04 -25.40
N ARG A 444 -4.31 -4.45 -26.05
CA ARG A 444 -5.27 -3.58 -25.36
C ARG A 444 -6.32 -4.38 -24.58
N ARG A 445 -6.68 -5.56 -25.07
CA ARG A 445 -7.71 -6.40 -24.46
C ARG A 445 -7.08 -7.62 -23.80
N VAL A 446 -7.55 -7.96 -22.60
CA VAL A 446 -7.10 -9.17 -21.90
C VAL A 446 -7.40 -10.41 -22.76
N GLY A 447 -6.36 -11.17 -23.07
CA GLY A 447 -6.43 -12.38 -23.90
C GLY A 447 -6.24 -12.15 -25.41
N ASP A 448 -6.18 -10.90 -25.89
CA ASP A 448 -5.68 -10.63 -27.25
C ASP A 448 -4.19 -11.03 -27.33
N PRO A 449 -3.70 -11.58 -28.46
CA PRO A 449 -2.34 -12.11 -28.55
C PRO A 449 -1.27 -11.00 -28.59
N SER A 450 -0.20 -11.18 -27.81
CA SER A 450 1.04 -10.41 -27.95
C SER A 450 2.05 -11.16 -28.83
N PRO A 451 2.88 -10.48 -29.64
CA PRO A 451 4.07 -11.07 -30.25
C PRO A 451 5.21 -11.28 -29.23
N ILE A 452 5.11 -10.72 -28.02
CA ILE A 452 6.02 -10.99 -26.91
C ILE A 452 5.51 -12.27 -26.21
N LYS A 453 6.39 -13.27 -26.06
CA LYS A 453 6.08 -14.57 -25.45
C LYS A 453 6.68 -14.73 -24.05
N TYR A 454 7.86 -14.14 -23.84
CA TYR A 454 8.68 -14.32 -22.65
C TYR A 454 8.83 -12.98 -21.91
N VAL A 455 8.39 -12.96 -20.66
CA VAL A 455 8.49 -11.83 -19.75
C VAL A 455 9.52 -12.18 -18.69
N PHE A 456 10.57 -11.38 -18.62
CA PHE A 456 11.57 -11.42 -17.54
C PHE A 456 11.31 -10.21 -16.63
N TYR A 457 11.18 -10.46 -15.34
CA TYR A 457 10.79 -9.46 -14.36
C TYR A 457 11.81 -9.49 -13.22
N ILE A 458 12.61 -8.43 -13.13
CA ILE A 458 13.70 -8.31 -12.17
C ILE A 458 13.27 -7.32 -11.09
N ILE A 459 13.29 -7.78 -9.84
CA ILE A 459 13.13 -6.94 -8.67
C ILE A 459 14.49 -6.65 -8.03
N LYS A 460 14.62 -5.44 -7.50
CA LYS A 460 15.83 -4.87 -6.93
C LYS A 460 15.58 -4.22 -5.57
N GLU A 461 16.64 -3.75 -4.91
CA GLU A 461 16.63 -3.26 -3.53
C GLU A 461 17.14 -1.80 -3.39
N ASN A 462 16.45 -1.08 -2.51
CA ASN A 462 15.56 -0.01 -2.97
C ASN A 462 16.23 1.34 -3.23
N ARG A 463 15.84 2.02 -4.33
CA ARG A 463 16.43 3.31 -4.75
C ARG A 463 15.40 4.28 -5.33
N THR A 464 15.63 5.57 -5.13
CA THR A 464 14.89 6.63 -5.85
C THR A 464 15.49 6.93 -7.22
N TYR A 465 14.70 7.54 -8.10
CA TYR A 465 15.18 7.99 -9.41
C TYR A 465 16.41 8.88 -9.29
N ASP A 466 16.33 9.92 -8.45
CA ASP A 466 17.41 10.90 -8.30
C ASP A 466 18.72 10.28 -7.76
N GLN A 467 18.68 9.22 -6.96
CA GLN A 467 19.89 8.57 -6.43
C GLN A 467 20.75 7.90 -7.51
N VAL A 468 20.14 7.40 -8.58
CA VAL A 468 20.81 6.59 -9.61
C VAL A 468 20.83 7.29 -10.96
N LEU A 469 19.75 7.94 -11.39
CA LEU A 469 19.64 8.61 -12.69
C LEU A 469 19.57 10.14 -12.58
N GLY A 470 19.80 10.73 -11.40
CA GLY A 470 19.77 12.18 -11.19
C GLY A 470 20.77 12.97 -12.05
N ASP A 471 21.86 12.34 -12.55
CA ASP A 471 22.81 12.94 -13.49
C ASP A 471 22.45 12.76 -14.98
N MET A 472 21.36 12.07 -15.31
CA MET A 472 20.81 12.03 -16.67
C MET A 472 20.09 13.34 -17.01
N LYS A 473 20.66 14.09 -17.96
CA LYS A 473 20.12 15.39 -18.43
C LYS A 473 18.93 15.22 -19.37
N GLU A 474 18.74 14.01 -19.88
CA GLU A 474 17.68 13.62 -20.80
C GLU A 474 16.31 13.50 -20.12
N GLY A 475 16.25 13.43 -18.79
CA GLY A 475 15.02 13.38 -17.99
C GLY A 475 15.04 14.35 -16.82
N ASN A 476 13.99 14.34 -16.01
CA ASN A 476 13.84 15.21 -14.85
C ASN A 476 14.67 14.73 -13.62
N GLY A 477 15.99 14.79 -13.65
CA GLY A 477 16.88 14.39 -12.54
C GLY A 477 17.51 15.55 -11.76
N ASP A 478 17.66 15.42 -10.43
CA ASP A 478 18.52 16.31 -9.63
C ASP A 478 19.89 15.68 -9.33
N SER A 479 20.88 16.06 -10.14
CA SER A 479 22.27 15.60 -10.00
C SER A 479 22.94 15.88 -8.64
N SER A 480 22.39 16.78 -7.83
CA SER A 480 22.88 17.01 -6.46
C SER A 480 22.53 15.85 -5.52
N LEU A 481 21.42 15.14 -5.78
CA LEU A 481 20.96 13.97 -5.06
C LEU A 481 21.57 12.65 -5.59
N CYS A 482 22.09 12.64 -6.81
CA CYS A 482 22.72 11.44 -7.41
C CYS A 482 23.92 10.93 -6.61
N LEU A 483 23.74 9.74 -6.02
CA LEU A 483 24.74 8.99 -5.28
C LEU A 483 25.57 8.08 -6.20
N PHE A 484 24.92 7.49 -7.21
CA PHE A 484 25.45 6.38 -8.00
C PHE A 484 25.45 6.73 -9.49
N PRO A 485 26.27 7.71 -9.91
CA PRO A 485 26.26 8.28 -11.26
C PRO A 485 26.73 7.27 -12.30
N GLN A 486 26.66 7.64 -13.59
CA GLN A 486 26.99 6.77 -14.73
C GLN A 486 28.34 6.01 -14.63
N LYS A 487 29.31 6.49 -13.86
CA LYS A 487 30.58 5.78 -13.60
C LYS A 487 30.39 4.50 -12.75
N VAL A 488 29.42 4.49 -11.84
CA VAL A 488 29.10 3.37 -10.94
C VAL A 488 28.07 2.45 -11.58
N THR A 489 27.08 3.02 -12.27
CA THR A 489 25.94 2.31 -12.86
C THR A 489 25.87 2.43 -14.40
N PRO A 490 26.96 2.10 -15.14
CA PRO A 490 27.04 2.34 -16.57
C PRO A 490 26.01 1.53 -17.40
N ASN A 491 25.55 0.38 -16.92
CA ASN A 491 24.55 -0.43 -17.63
C ASN A 491 23.14 0.12 -17.46
N GLN A 492 22.72 0.49 -16.26
CA GLN A 492 21.41 1.11 -16.01
C GLN A 492 21.25 2.42 -16.77
N HIS A 493 22.27 3.28 -16.74
CA HIS A 493 22.31 4.51 -17.54
C HIS A 493 22.20 4.25 -19.04
N ALA A 494 22.78 3.15 -19.52
CA ALA A 494 22.72 2.79 -20.93
C ALA A 494 21.42 2.07 -21.31
N LEU A 495 20.80 1.30 -20.40
CA LEU A 495 19.45 0.76 -20.60
C LEU A 495 18.46 1.92 -20.81
N ALA A 496 18.50 2.92 -19.93
CA ALA A 496 17.66 4.10 -20.04
C ALA A 496 17.91 4.90 -21.34
N ARG A 497 19.17 5.09 -21.73
CA ARG A 497 19.53 5.88 -22.93
C ARG A 497 19.33 5.12 -24.24
N GLU A 498 19.61 3.82 -24.28
CA GLU A 498 19.51 3.00 -25.50
C GLU A 498 18.09 2.48 -25.73
N PHE A 499 17.30 2.22 -24.68
CA PHE A 499 15.89 1.84 -24.78
C PHE A 499 14.96 3.01 -24.45
N VAL A 500 14.43 3.03 -23.23
CA VAL A 500 13.47 4.03 -22.75
C VAL A 500 13.92 4.59 -21.41
N LEU A 501 14.03 5.92 -21.33
CA LEU A 501 14.21 6.64 -20.07
C LEU A 501 12.84 6.92 -19.46
N LEU A 502 12.59 6.32 -18.29
CA LEU A 502 11.37 6.51 -17.50
C LEU A 502 11.65 7.48 -16.36
N ASP A 503 11.37 8.77 -16.56
CA ASP A 503 11.62 9.80 -15.55
C ASP A 503 10.42 10.11 -14.64
N ASN A 504 9.33 9.36 -14.79
CA ASN A 504 8.07 9.57 -14.08
C ASN A 504 7.46 8.24 -13.59
N PHE A 505 8.31 7.33 -13.11
CA PHE A 505 7.93 6.05 -12.52
C PHE A 505 7.88 6.12 -10.99
N TYR A 506 6.85 5.53 -10.37
CA TYR A 506 6.61 5.53 -8.93
C TYR A 506 6.39 4.11 -8.43
N VAL A 507 7.00 3.74 -7.32
CA VAL A 507 6.56 2.52 -6.62
C VAL A 507 5.21 2.79 -5.94
N ASP A 508 4.33 1.80 -5.90
CA ASP A 508 3.06 1.93 -5.16
C ASP A 508 3.26 1.78 -3.62
N ALA A 509 4.48 1.46 -3.19
CA ALA A 509 4.85 1.06 -1.83
C ALA A 509 5.69 2.09 -1.07
N GLU A 510 5.62 2.06 0.26
CA GLU A 510 6.49 2.84 1.13
C GLU A 510 7.77 2.09 1.57
N VAL A 511 7.72 0.79 1.85
CA VAL A 511 8.87 -0.04 2.28
C VAL A 511 8.78 -1.48 1.76
N SER A 512 9.83 -2.30 1.83
CA SER A 512 9.90 -3.64 1.21
C SER A 512 8.81 -4.61 1.68
N ALA A 513 8.33 -4.42 2.92
CA ALA A 513 7.21 -5.17 3.48
C ALA A 513 5.93 -5.11 2.63
N ASP A 514 5.56 -3.91 2.17
CA ASP A 514 4.49 -3.71 1.21
C ASP A 514 5.01 -3.72 -0.24
N GLY A 515 6.26 -3.33 -0.49
CA GLY A 515 6.95 -3.32 -1.79
C GLY A 515 6.93 -4.66 -2.51
N HIS A 516 7.28 -5.74 -1.82
CA HIS A 516 7.19 -7.08 -2.40
C HIS A 516 5.74 -7.55 -2.64
N ASN A 517 4.78 -7.10 -1.83
CA ASN A 517 3.35 -7.38 -2.02
C ASN A 517 2.80 -6.62 -3.25
N TRP A 518 3.06 -5.32 -3.34
CA TRP A 518 2.74 -4.47 -4.48
C TRP A 518 3.38 -5.00 -5.76
N SER A 519 4.68 -5.31 -5.73
CA SER A 519 5.43 -5.79 -6.90
C SER A 519 5.04 -7.18 -7.38
N ALA A 520 4.41 -8.01 -6.54
CA ALA A 520 3.97 -9.36 -6.91
C ALA A 520 2.46 -9.52 -7.08
N ALA A 521 1.63 -8.55 -6.67
CA ALA A 521 0.16 -8.65 -6.71
C ALA A 521 -0.61 -7.35 -6.97
N ALA A 522 0.07 -6.22 -7.21
CA ALA A 522 -0.52 -4.88 -7.32
C ALA A 522 -1.45 -4.52 -6.13
N TYR A 523 -1.16 -5.05 -4.93
CA TYR A 523 -1.96 -4.82 -3.72
C TYR A 523 -1.22 -5.27 -2.45
N ALA A 524 -1.05 -4.35 -1.49
CA ALA A 524 -0.73 -4.69 -0.11
C ALA A 524 -2.03 -4.75 0.71
N ASN A 525 -2.23 -5.83 1.48
CA ASN A 525 -3.48 -6.01 2.22
C ASN A 525 -3.51 -5.22 3.54
N ASP A 526 -4.70 -5.16 4.15
CA ASP A 526 -4.94 -4.44 5.40
C ASP A 526 -4.05 -4.89 6.59
N TYR A 527 -3.48 -6.10 6.55
CA TYR A 527 -2.52 -6.58 7.53
C TYR A 527 -1.14 -5.97 7.30
N VAL A 528 -0.68 -5.92 6.06
CA VAL A 528 0.65 -5.40 5.73
C VAL A 528 0.77 -3.94 6.16
N GLU A 529 -0.12 -3.10 5.66
CA GLU A 529 -0.21 -1.65 5.91
C GLU A 529 -0.27 -1.29 7.41
N LYS A 530 -0.93 -2.11 8.23
CA LYS A 530 -1.07 -1.86 9.68
C LYS A 530 0.12 -2.37 10.52
N ASN A 531 0.93 -3.29 10.00
CA ASN A 531 1.99 -3.95 10.78
C ASN A 531 3.39 -3.47 10.44
N TRP A 532 3.69 -3.13 9.18
CA TRP A 532 5.06 -2.76 8.77
C TRP A 532 5.57 -1.53 9.56
N VAL A 533 4.69 -0.56 9.81
CA VAL A 533 4.96 0.62 10.66
C VAL A 533 5.43 0.28 12.07
N THR A 534 5.08 -0.91 12.59
CA THR A 534 5.51 -1.36 13.92
C THR A 534 6.92 -1.95 13.89
N SER A 535 7.22 -2.80 12.90
CA SER A 535 8.55 -3.41 12.74
C SER A 535 9.59 -2.38 12.30
N TYR A 536 9.35 -1.64 11.22
CA TYR A 536 10.20 -0.56 10.71
C TYR A 536 10.26 0.65 11.65
N GLY A 537 9.31 0.77 12.58
CA GLY A 537 9.36 1.75 13.67
C GLY A 537 10.29 1.35 14.83
N GLY A 538 10.98 0.20 14.76
CA GLY A 538 11.78 -0.35 15.85
C GLY A 538 10.96 -0.80 17.06
N ARG A 539 9.65 -1.01 16.90
CA ARG A 539 8.72 -1.33 18.00
C ARG A 539 8.49 -2.83 18.19
N GLY A 540 9.28 -3.69 17.54
CA GLY A 540 9.14 -5.15 17.56
C GLY A 540 8.12 -5.67 16.54
N GLY A 541 7.81 -6.96 16.58
CA GLY A 541 7.08 -7.68 15.53
C GLY A 541 8.02 -8.57 14.71
N THR A 542 7.46 -9.39 13.82
CA THR A 542 8.24 -10.18 12.85
C THR A 542 8.07 -9.66 11.43
N TYR A 543 9.05 -9.97 10.59
CA TYR A 543 8.94 -9.81 9.14
C TYR A 543 8.07 -10.96 8.61
N ASP A 544 6.86 -10.62 8.18
CA ASP A 544 5.78 -11.56 7.85
C ASP A 544 5.45 -11.59 6.34
N TYR A 545 6.23 -10.83 5.56
CA TYR A 545 6.07 -10.53 4.13
C TYR A 545 6.80 -11.57 3.25
N GLU A 546 6.94 -11.35 1.94
CA GLU A 546 7.64 -12.29 1.01
C GLU A 546 7.16 -13.75 1.10
N GLY A 547 5.88 -13.93 1.37
CA GLY A 547 5.26 -15.25 1.49
C GLY A 547 5.30 -15.87 2.90
N GLN A 548 6.04 -15.30 3.86
CA GLN A 548 6.31 -15.90 5.17
C GLN A 548 5.05 -16.13 6.04
N LYS A 549 3.97 -15.36 5.85
CA LYS A 549 2.68 -15.55 6.54
C LYS A 549 1.48 -15.38 5.62
N GLU A 550 0.56 -16.36 5.64
CA GLU A 550 -0.69 -16.31 4.86
C GLU A 550 -1.60 -15.11 5.18
N ILE A 551 -1.53 -14.54 6.39
CA ILE A 551 -2.32 -13.35 6.77
C ILE A 551 -1.88 -12.08 6.01
N ALA A 552 -0.62 -12.03 5.55
CA ALA A 552 -0.08 -10.95 4.73
C ALA A 552 -0.33 -11.17 3.22
N HIS A 553 -0.86 -12.32 2.80
CA HIS A 553 -1.11 -12.61 1.39
C HIS A 553 -2.37 -11.88 0.90
N PRO A 554 -2.35 -11.31 -0.32
CA PRO A 554 -3.55 -10.85 -1.02
C PRO A 554 -4.63 -11.94 -1.13
N ARG A 555 -5.90 -11.53 -1.23
CA ARG A 555 -7.04 -12.46 -1.26
C ARG A 555 -6.86 -13.59 -2.27
N ASP A 556 -6.46 -13.23 -3.49
CA ASP A 556 -6.42 -14.11 -4.66
C ASP A 556 -4.99 -14.61 -4.98
N GLY A 557 -4.01 -14.30 -4.12
CA GLY A 557 -2.60 -14.68 -4.27
C GLY A 557 -1.75 -13.65 -5.03
N PHE A 558 -0.59 -14.10 -5.49
CA PHE A 558 0.39 -13.32 -6.24
C PHE A 558 0.37 -13.70 -7.75
N ILE A 559 1.15 -13.01 -8.59
CA ILE A 559 1.19 -13.24 -10.05
C ILE A 559 1.44 -14.71 -10.43
N TRP A 560 2.26 -15.43 -9.64
CA TRP A 560 2.50 -16.87 -9.83
C TRP A 560 1.24 -17.71 -9.63
N ASP A 561 0.34 -17.35 -8.72
CA ASP A 561 -0.96 -18.01 -8.52
C ASP A 561 -1.89 -17.76 -9.71
N HIS A 562 -1.86 -16.54 -10.27
CA HIS A 562 -2.59 -16.20 -11.49
C HIS A 562 -2.07 -16.98 -12.71
N CYS A 563 -0.74 -17.11 -12.86
CA CYS A 563 -0.13 -17.96 -13.89
C CYS A 563 -0.49 -19.44 -13.71
N LEU A 564 -0.43 -19.97 -12.47
CA LEU A 564 -0.78 -21.36 -12.18
C LEU A 564 -2.23 -21.68 -12.55
N ARG A 565 -3.18 -20.80 -12.17
CA ARG A 565 -4.61 -20.96 -12.50
C ARG A 565 -4.92 -20.88 -14.00
N THR A 566 -4.05 -20.25 -14.79
CA THR A 566 -4.24 -20.04 -16.24
C THR A 566 -3.36 -20.95 -17.12
N GLY A 567 -2.55 -21.83 -16.51
CA GLY A 567 -1.65 -22.74 -17.25
C GLY A 567 -0.44 -22.04 -17.88
N ILE A 568 -0.13 -20.81 -17.48
CA ILE A 568 1.05 -20.07 -17.95
C ILE A 568 2.28 -20.61 -17.22
N SER A 569 3.32 -21.00 -17.96
CA SER A 569 4.57 -21.47 -17.36
C SER A 569 5.34 -20.31 -16.71
N PHE A 570 5.79 -20.51 -15.47
CA PHE A 570 6.58 -19.54 -14.73
C PHE A 570 7.75 -20.19 -13.98
N ARG A 571 8.77 -19.38 -13.66
CA ARG A 571 9.90 -19.77 -12.81
C ARG A 571 10.42 -18.58 -12.02
N THR A 572 10.80 -18.78 -10.76
CA THR A 572 11.46 -17.75 -9.93
C THR A 572 12.93 -18.05 -9.67
N TYR A 573 13.71 -16.99 -9.48
CA TYR A 573 15.14 -16.98 -9.21
C TYR A 573 15.36 -16.06 -8.00
N GLY A 574 15.44 -16.64 -6.80
CA GLY A 574 15.76 -15.94 -5.54
C GLY A 574 14.70 -14.99 -4.98
N TRP A 575 13.52 -14.85 -5.61
CA TRP A 575 12.41 -14.05 -5.09
C TRP A 575 11.29 -14.96 -4.57
N PHE A 576 10.81 -14.71 -3.34
CA PHE A 576 9.94 -15.61 -2.56
C PHE A 576 10.53 -17.03 -2.43
N ALA A 577 11.86 -17.15 -2.39
CA ALA A 577 12.57 -18.41 -2.25
C ALA A 577 13.92 -18.25 -1.52
N ASP A 578 13.96 -18.68 -0.27
CA ASP A 578 15.10 -18.58 0.65
C ASP A 578 15.74 -19.96 0.91
N ASP A 579 17.06 -20.02 1.09
CA ASP A 579 17.82 -21.26 1.38
C ASP A 579 17.44 -22.48 0.50
N ALA A 580 17.26 -22.22 -0.80
CA ALA A 580 16.79 -23.18 -1.81
C ALA A 580 15.43 -23.84 -1.49
N ARG A 581 14.51 -23.10 -0.86
CA ARG A 581 13.11 -23.48 -0.60
C ARG A 581 12.16 -22.36 -1.02
N PRO A 582 10.97 -22.66 -1.55
CA PRO A 582 9.97 -21.65 -1.84
C PRO A 582 9.26 -21.20 -0.54
N ASN A 583 8.95 -19.91 -0.44
CA ASN A 583 8.20 -19.35 0.69
C ASN A 583 6.68 -19.57 0.56
N ILE A 584 6.19 -19.74 -0.68
CA ILE A 584 4.78 -20.07 -0.97
C ILE A 584 4.66 -21.36 -1.78
N LYS A 585 3.61 -22.13 -1.48
CA LYS A 585 3.32 -23.44 -2.10
C LYS A 585 3.30 -23.42 -3.64
N THR A 586 2.82 -22.34 -4.24
CA THR A 586 2.70 -22.19 -5.69
C THR A 586 4.05 -22.24 -6.42
N LEU A 587 5.15 -21.86 -5.74
CA LEU A 587 6.52 -21.91 -6.27
C LEU A 587 7.18 -23.29 -6.13
N GLU A 588 6.55 -24.28 -5.47
CA GLU A 588 7.07 -25.64 -5.37
C GLU A 588 7.36 -26.24 -6.76
N GLY A 589 8.60 -26.71 -6.94
CA GLY A 589 9.12 -27.24 -8.21
C GLY A 589 9.37 -26.20 -9.31
N LYS A 590 9.13 -24.90 -9.05
CA LYS A 590 9.14 -23.82 -10.06
C LYS A 590 10.12 -22.69 -9.72
N PHE A 591 11.21 -23.03 -9.03
CA PHE A 591 12.32 -22.11 -8.74
C PHE A 591 13.65 -22.73 -9.17
N CYS A 592 14.70 -21.91 -9.33
CA CYS A 592 16.05 -22.39 -9.58
C CYS A 592 16.81 -22.58 -8.25
N PRO A 593 17.17 -23.81 -7.85
CA PRO A 593 17.89 -24.07 -6.60
C PRO A 593 19.39 -23.73 -6.68
N GLU A 594 19.96 -23.56 -7.88
CA GLU A 594 21.33 -23.05 -8.06
C GLU A 594 21.41 -21.52 -7.88
N PHE A 595 20.28 -20.79 -7.99
CA PHE A 595 20.24 -19.35 -7.85
C PHE A 595 20.04 -18.97 -6.37
N LYS A 596 20.98 -18.20 -5.82
CA LYS A 596 20.91 -17.77 -4.42
C LYS A 596 19.95 -16.59 -4.25
N GLY A 597 19.06 -16.68 -3.26
CA GLY A 597 18.22 -15.56 -2.81
C GLY A 597 19.03 -14.43 -2.15
N TYR A 598 18.37 -13.65 -1.29
CA TYR A 598 18.99 -12.50 -0.64
C TYR A 598 20.21 -12.89 0.23
N ASP A 599 21.38 -12.33 -0.10
CA ASP A 599 22.62 -12.43 0.67
C ASP A 599 23.62 -11.40 0.13
N LEU A 600 23.86 -10.34 0.88
CA LEU A 600 24.77 -9.24 0.53
C LEU A 600 26.26 -9.63 0.55
N GLY A 601 26.59 -10.85 0.98
CA GLY A 601 27.93 -11.45 0.85
C GLY A 601 28.15 -12.21 -0.46
N TYR A 602 27.09 -12.51 -1.21
CA TYR A 602 27.14 -13.23 -2.49
C TYR A 602 26.93 -12.25 -3.64
N MET A 603 27.75 -12.30 -4.68
CA MET A 603 27.74 -11.30 -5.74
C MET A 603 26.57 -11.48 -6.72
N ASP A 604 25.95 -10.38 -7.14
CA ASP A 604 24.86 -10.42 -8.12
C ASP A 604 25.38 -10.93 -9.48
N ILE A 605 26.64 -10.70 -9.85
CA ILE A 605 27.23 -11.35 -11.04
C ILE A 605 27.37 -12.88 -10.92
N ASP A 606 27.33 -13.44 -9.71
CA ASP A 606 27.33 -14.90 -9.51
C ASP A 606 25.90 -15.47 -9.44
N ARG A 607 24.91 -14.65 -9.03
CA ARG A 607 23.48 -14.92 -9.24
C ARG A 607 23.16 -14.96 -10.73
N GLU A 608 23.64 -13.97 -11.48
CA GLU A 608 23.45 -13.84 -12.92
C GLU A 608 24.01 -15.06 -13.67
N LYS A 609 25.27 -15.48 -13.42
CA LYS A 609 25.81 -16.75 -13.95
C LYS A 609 25.00 -17.99 -13.57
N ALA A 610 24.33 -18.00 -12.40
CA ALA A 610 23.48 -19.12 -12.01
C ALA A 610 22.15 -19.13 -12.79
N TRP A 611 21.60 -17.96 -13.09
CA TRP A 611 20.51 -17.79 -14.04
C TRP A 611 20.94 -18.17 -15.47
N GLU A 612 22.08 -17.69 -15.95
CA GLU A 612 22.64 -17.94 -17.30
C GLU A 612 22.70 -19.45 -17.61
N ARG A 613 23.33 -20.24 -16.72
CA ARG A 613 23.43 -21.70 -16.87
C ARG A 613 22.08 -22.41 -16.92
N ASP A 614 21.10 -21.93 -16.17
CA ASP A 614 19.76 -22.53 -16.11
C ASP A 614 18.91 -22.10 -17.31
N PHE A 615 19.01 -20.84 -17.72
CA PHE A 615 18.43 -20.27 -18.92
C PHE A 615 18.91 -21.02 -20.18
N ASP A 616 20.20 -21.27 -20.33
CA ASP A 616 20.76 -21.98 -21.49
C ASP A 616 20.27 -23.43 -21.57
N ARG A 617 20.09 -24.11 -20.43
CA ARG A 617 19.45 -25.44 -20.36
C ARG A 617 17.99 -25.35 -20.84
N LEU A 618 17.25 -24.34 -20.40
CA LEU A 618 15.85 -24.12 -20.77
C LEU A 618 15.68 -23.71 -22.25
N VAL A 619 16.60 -22.91 -22.80
CA VAL A 619 16.64 -22.56 -24.24
C VAL A 619 16.94 -23.81 -25.07
N THR A 620 17.96 -24.59 -24.68
CA THR A 620 18.34 -25.84 -25.37
C THR A 620 17.22 -26.87 -25.35
N ALA A 621 16.49 -26.97 -24.23
CA ALA A 621 15.33 -27.85 -24.10
C ALA A 621 14.04 -27.29 -24.73
N ASN A 622 14.04 -26.03 -25.19
CA ASN A 622 12.85 -25.29 -25.64
C ASN A 622 11.72 -25.25 -24.58
N THR A 623 12.10 -25.09 -23.31
CA THR A 623 11.21 -25.08 -22.12
C THR A 623 11.26 -23.78 -21.33
N VAL A 624 11.83 -22.70 -21.89
CA VAL A 624 11.84 -21.36 -21.26
C VAL A 624 10.41 -20.97 -20.82
N PRO A 625 10.19 -20.63 -19.54
CA PRO A 625 8.86 -20.26 -19.04
C PRO A 625 8.42 -18.90 -19.59
N ARG A 626 7.12 -18.70 -19.77
CA ARG A 626 6.56 -17.42 -20.24
C ARG A 626 6.78 -16.27 -19.25
N LEU A 627 6.87 -16.57 -17.95
CA LEU A 627 7.25 -15.60 -16.91
C LEU A 627 8.50 -16.09 -16.15
N SER A 628 9.55 -15.28 -16.10
CA SER A 628 10.73 -15.49 -15.27
C SER A 628 10.87 -14.33 -14.28
N THR A 629 10.83 -14.60 -12.98
CA THR A 629 10.97 -13.59 -11.92
C THR A 629 12.33 -13.71 -11.23
N VAL A 630 13.07 -12.62 -11.05
CA VAL A 630 14.48 -12.63 -10.59
C VAL A 630 14.71 -11.57 -9.52
N ARG A 631 15.47 -11.86 -8.46
CA ARG A 631 15.97 -10.86 -7.49
C ARG A 631 17.47 -10.64 -7.65
N PHE A 632 17.88 -9.40 -7.85
CA PHE A 632 19.27 -8.94 -7.68
C PHE A 632 19.25 -7.91 -6.55
N GLY A 633 19.94 -8.17 -5.44
CA GLY A 633 19.71 -7.44 -4.19
C GLY A 633 20.93 -6.81 -3.55
N ASN A 634 22.11 -6.87 -4.18
CA ASN A 634 23.30 -6.26 -3.60
C ASN A 634 23.26 -4.73 -3.62
N ASP A 635 22.34 -4.13 -4.38
CA ASP A 635 22.10 -2.71 -4.33
C ASP A 635 21.38 -2.23 -3.06
N HIS A 636 20.88 -3.11 -2.19
CA HIS A 636 20.62 -2.76 -0.77
C HIS A 636 21.90 -2.20 -0.10
N THR A 637 23.05 -2.77 -0.47
CA THR A 637 24.42 -2.55 0.06
C THR A 637 24.65 -3.13 1.46
N SER A 638 25.89 -3.06 1.95
CA SER A 638 26.23 -3.32 3.37
C SER A 638 26.60 -2.05 4.14
N GLY A 639 26.21 -0.86 3.64
CA GLY A 639 26.62 0.43 4.20
C GLY A 639 28.14 0.53 4.31
N ALA A 640 28.64 0.91 5.49
CA ALA A 640 30.07 1.03 5.79
C ALA A 640 30.67 -0.16 6.57
N ALA A 641 29.96 -1.30 6.69
CA ALA A 641 30.40 -2.41 7.54
C ALA A 641 31.80 -2.93 7.15
N VAL A 642 32.73 -3.00 8.11
CA VAL A 642 34.13 -3.36 7.84
C VAL A 642 34.22 -4.76 7.21
N GLY A 643 35.01 -4.89 6.15
CA GLY A 643 35.20 -6.14 5.41
C GLY A 643 34.08 -6.51 4.43
N LYS A 644 32.93 -5.81 4.47
CA LYS A 644 31.85 -5.95 3.48
C LYS A 644 32.12 -5.08 2.23
N PRO A 645 31.43 -5.32 1.09
CA PRO A 645 31.52 -4.46 -0.09
C PRO A 645 31.25 -2.99 0.25
N THR A 646 31.95 -2.06 -0.42
CA THR A 646 31.56 -0.64 -0.36
C THR A 646 30.21 -0.45 -1.06
N PRO A 647 29.43 0.62 -0.77
CA PRO A 647 28.19 0.90 -1.49
C PRO A 647 28.39 1.04 -3.01
N TYR A 648 29.52 1.61 -3.43
CA TYR A 648 29.89 1.69 -4.86
C TYR A 648 30.19 0.32 -5.47
N ALA A 649 30.92 -0.56 -4.76
CA ALA A 649 31.22 -1.90 -5.25
C ALA A 649 29.95 -2.76 -5.37
N ALA A 650 29.06 -2.67 -4.38
CA ALA A 650 27.81 -3.40 -4.34
C ALA A 650 26.84 -2.99 -5.47
N LEU A 651 26.72 -1.68 -5.74
CA LEU A 651 25.89 -1.20 -6.85
C LEU A 651 26.51 -1.45 -8.23
N ALA A 652 27.83 -1.43 -8.35
CA ALA A 652 28.50 -1.77 -9.60
C ALA A 652 28.44 -3.28 -9.92
N ASP A 653 28.42 -4.14 -8.90
CA ASP A 653 28.13 -5.58 -9.03
C ASP A 653 26.70 -5.83 -9.51
N ASN A 654 25.70 -5.21 -8.86
CA ASN A 654 24.30 -5.25 -9.27
C ASN A 654 24.08 -4.71 -10.69
N ASP A 655 24.68 -3.56 -11.03
CA ASP A 655 24.61 -2.97 -12.37
C ASP A 655 25.22 -3.86 -13.45
N LEU A 656 26.37 -4.49 -13.16
CA LEU A 656 27.03 -5.40 -14.09
C LEU A 656 26.23 -6.70 -14.27
N ALA A 657 25.58 -7.21 -13.23
CA ALA A 657 24.66 -8.35 -13.31
C ALA A 657 23.44 -8.02 -14.19
N VAL A 658 22.78 -6.89 -13.96
CA VAL A 658 21.71 -6.39 -14.83
C VAL A 658 22.20 -6.23 -16.28
N GLY A 659 23.41 -5.70 -16.46
CA GLY A 659 24.03 -5.53 -17.77
C GLY A 659 24.24 -6.84 -18.53
N ARG A 660 24.81 -7.85 -17.87
CA ARG A 660 25.09 -9.17 -18.43
C ARG A 660 23.83 -9.98 -18.71
N PHE A 661 22.87 -9.95 -17.79
CA PHE A 661 21.56 -10.57 -17.97
C PHE A 661 20.88 -10.10 -19.27
N VAL A 662 20.81 -8.78 -19.49
CA VAL A 662 20.17 -8.22 -20.70
C VAL A 662 21.03 -8.48 -21.94
N GLU A 663 22.36 -8.44 -21.84
CA GLU A 663 23.25 -8.81 -22.94
C GLU A 663 23.03 -10.25 -23.39
N HIS A 664 23.14 -11.22 -22.49
CA HIS A 664 22.97 -12.65 -22.77
C HIS A 664 21.59 -12.97 -23.36
N LEU A 665 20.53 -12.46 -22.73
CA LEU A 665 19.17 -12.60 -23.25
C LEU A 665 19.02 -11.99 -24.65
N SER A 666 19.67 -10.85 -24.92
CA SER A 666 19.57 -10.18 -26.22
C SER A 666 20.34 -10.85 -27.35
N GLN A 667 21.30 -11.72 -27.02
CA GLN A 667 22.01 -12.58 -27.96
C GLN A 667 21.28 -13.92 -28.19
N SER A 668 20.30 -14.25 -27.34
CA SER A 668 19.56 -15.52 -27.43
C SER A 668 18.57 -15.58 -28.62
N PRO A 669 18.22 -16.78 -29.12
CA PRO A 669 17.24 -16.94 -30.21
C PRO A 669 15.83 -16.39 -29.91
N ILE A 670 15.50 -16.17 -28.64
CA ILE A 670 14.18 -15.70 -28.20
C ILE A 670 14.09 -14.18 -28.00
N TRP A 671 15.17 -13.42 -28.18
CA TRP A 671 15.19 -11.96 -27.96
C TRP A 671 14.07 -11.21 -28.69
N LYS A 672 13.81 -11.61 -29.94
CA LYS A 672 12.72 -11.09 -30.79
C LYS A 672 11.32 -11.21 -30.20
N GLU A 673 11.12 -12.08 -29.21
CA GLU A 673 9.84 -12.40 -28.55
C GLU A 673 9.95 -12.22 -27.03
N SER A 674 10.96 -11.48 -26.55
CA SER A 674 11.27 -11.28 -25.13
C SER A 674 11.18 -9.81 -24.70
N VAL A 675 10.83 -9.60 -23.44
CA VAL A 675 10.90 -8.31 -22.73
C VAL A 675 11.44 -8.52 -21.32
N VAL A 676 12.23 -7.55 -20.86
CA VAL A 676 12.73 -7.40 -19.49
C VAL A 676 12.08 -6.17 -18.90
N PHE A 677 11.48 -6.33 -17.72
CA PHE A 677 11.02 -5.27 -16.85
C PHE A 677 11.86 -5.29 -15.57
N ILE A 678 12.32 -4.12 -15.12
CA ILE A 678 13.13 -3.96 -13.91
C ILE A 678 12.55 -2.82 -13.10
N LEU A 679 12.37 -3.04 -11.79
CA LEU A 679 12.06 -2.01 -10.80
C LEU A 679 12.74 -2.31 -9.46
N GLU A 680 12.81 -1.28 -8.62
CA GLU A 680 12.96 -1.43 -7.18
C GLU A 680 11.64 -1.88 -6.55
N ASP A 681 11.70 -2.71 -5.51
CA ASP A 681 10.52 -3.11 -4.75
C ASP A 681 9.80 -1.92 -4.08
N ASP A 682 10.57 -0.91 -3.66
CA ASP A 682 10.09 0.36 -3.13
C ASP A 682 11.07 1.55 -3.43
N ALA A 683 10.82 2.72 -2.82
CA ALA A 683 11.77 3.84 -2.75
C ALA A 683 12.28 4.18 -1.32
N GLN A 684 11.56 3.76 -0.27
CA GLN A 684 11.90 3.77 1.16
C GLN A 684 12.72 4.98 1.65
N ASN A 685 14.04 4.90 1.56
CA ASN A 685 14.97 5.88 2.13
C ASN A 685 15.62 6.85 1.13
N GLY A 686 15.46 6.63 -0.17
CA GLY A 686 16.10 7.47 -1.17
C GLY A 686 15.52 8.90 -1.15
N PRO A 687 16.35 9.96 -1.23
CA PRO A 687 15.84 11.31 -1.48
C PRO A 687 15.49 11.47 -2.96
N ASP A 688 14.31 12.01 -3.24
CA ASP A 688 13.88 12.47 -4.57
C ASP A 688 13.20 13.84 -4.47
N HIS A 689 13.41 14.70 -5.48
CA HIS A 689 12.88 16.07 -5.51
C HIS A 689 11.42 16.18 -6.01
N VAL A 690 10.86 15.13 -6.60
CA VAL A 690 9.50 15.08 -7.16
C VAL A 690 8.51 14.48 -6.16
N ASP A 691 8.74 13.24 -5.73
CA ASP A 691 7.92 12.53 -4.75
C ASP A 691 8.74 11.42 -4.08
N ALA A 692 8.50 11.14 -2.81
CA ALA A 692 9.20 10.08 -2.08
C ALA A 692 9.00 8.68 -2.67
N HIS A 693 7.92 8.42 -3.43
CA HIS A 693 7.69 7.15 -4.12
C HIS A 693 8.42 7.03 -5.47
N ARG A 694 9.06 8.08 -5.98
CA ARG A 694 9.61 8.10 -7.33
C ARG A 694 10.91 7.28 -7.41
N SER A 695 10.89 6.25 -8.25
CA SER A 695 11.94 5.22 -8.34
C SER A 695 12.46 5.06 -9.77
N ILE A 696 13.53 4.27 -9.92
CA ILE A 696 14.01 3.84 -11.24
C ILE A 696 13.20 2.65 -11.75
N ALA A 697 12.99 2.64 -13.06
CA ALA A 697 12.48 1.49 -13.78
C ALA A 697 13.19 1.38 -15.13
N PHE A 698 13.37 0.15 -15.61
CA PHE A 698 13.95 -0.11 -16.92
C PHE A 698 13.10 -1.10 -17.70
N VAL A 699 12.97 -0.86 -19.01
CA VAL A 699 12.31 -1.76 -19.95
C VAL A 699 13.25 -1.99 -21.12
N ALA A 700 13.52 -3.26 -21.42
CA ALA A 700 14.40 -3.68 -22.52
C ALA A 700 13.77 -4.88 -23.25
N GLY A 701 13.95 -4.99 -24.56
CA GLY A 701 13.33 -6.08 -25.32
C GLY A 701 13.40 -5.86 -26.82
N GLY A 702 13.14 -6.92 -27.58
CA GLY A 702 13.09 -6.83 -29.05
C GLY A 702 12.06 -5.80 -29.54
N PHE A 703 10.91 -5.70 -28.87
CA PHE A 703 9.82 -4.77 -29.22
C PHE A 703 9.86 -3.41 -28.50
N VAL A 704 10.88 -3.15 -27.68
CA VAL A 704 10.99 -1.91 -26.91
C VAL A 704 11.62 -0.82 -27.78
N LYS A 705 11.10 0.41 -27.67
CA LYS A 705 11.64 1.58 -28.37
C LYS A 705 13.10 1.82 -27.99
N ARG A 706 13.81 2.55 -28.86
CA ARG A 706 15.20 2.93 -28.66
C ARG A 706 15.34 4.44 -28.63
N GLY A 707 16.17 4.97 -27.74
CA GLY A 707 16.42 6.42 -27.59
C GLY A 707 15.16 7.24 -27.29
N PHE A 708 14.21 6.69 -26.52
CA PHE A 708 12.93 7.35 -26.23
C PHE A 708 12.88 7.81 -24.76
N VAL A 709 12.43 9.03 -24.51
CA VAL A 709 12.15 9.51 -23.15
C VAL A 709 10.64 9.50 -22.95
N ASP A 710 10.17 8.86 -21.88
CA ASP A 710 8.75 8.75 -21.58
C ASP A 710 8.39 9.38 -20.22
N HIS A 711 7.70 10.50 -20.30
CA HIS A 711 7.19 11.28 -19.16
C HIS A 711 5.78 10.85 -18.71
N THR A 712 5.18 9.79 -19.28
CA THR A 712 3.91 9.24 -18.75
C THR A 712 4.13 8.77 -17.32
N MET A 713 3.21 9.16 -16.43
CA MET A 713 3.22 8.65 -15.07
C MET A 713 2.87 7.15 -15.09
N TYR A 714 3.80 6.34 -14.59
CA TYR A 714 3.68 4.89 -14.46
C TYR A 714 3.93 4.49 -13.01
N SER A 715 3.33 3.39 -12.56
CA SER A 715 3.67 2.78 -11.27
C SER A 715 3.97 1.29 -11.36
N THR A 716 4.37 0.67 -10.25
CA THR A 716 4.48 -0.80 -10.08
C THR A 716 3.26 -1.52 -10.67
N SER A 717 2.05 -1.06 -10.35
CA SER A 717 0.78 -1.59 -10.88
C SER A 717 0.66 -1.41 -12.40
N GLY A 718 1.19 -0.33 -12.98
CA GLY A 718 1.24 -0.12 -14.43
C GLY A 718 2.22 -1.08 -15.15
N MET A 719 3.34 -1.39 -14.51
CA MET A 719 4.29 -2.40 -14.99
C MET A 719 3.67 -3.81 -14.94
N LEU A 720 3.05 -4.18 -13.82
CA LEU A 720 2.29 -5.43 -13.66
C LEU A 720 1.18 -5.54 -14.71
N ARG A 721 0.38 -4.48 -14.88
CA ARG A 721 -0.68 -4.44 -15.90
C ARG A 721 -0.15 -4.68 -17.32
N THR A 722 1.07 -4.22 -17.60
CA THR A 722 1.72 -4.45 -18.91
C THR A 722 2.08 -5.93 -19.09
N MET A 723 2.65 -6.56 -18.07
CA MET A 723 3.00 -7.99 -18.08
C MET A 723 1.75 -8.87 -18.17
N GLU A 724 0.68 -8.54 -17.46
CA GLU A 724 -0.61 -9.23 -17.55
C GLU A 724 -1.15 -9.29 -18.98
N LEU A 725 -1.16 -8.14 -19.66
CA LEU A 725 -1.68 -8.03 -21.02
C LEU A 725 -0.85 -8.86 -22.01
N ILE A 726 0.48 -8.91 -21.86
CA ILE A 726 1.37 -9.80 -22.64
C ILE A 726 1.08 -11.28 -22.36
N LEU A 727 0.90 -11.62 -21.09
CA LEU A 727 0.69 -13.00 -20.65
C LEU A 727 -0.72 -13.52 -20.99
N GLY A 728 -1.71 -12.64 -21.07
CA GLY A 728 -3.14 -12.95 -21.22
C GLY A 728 -3.88 -13.05 -19.88
N LEU A 729 -3.31 -12.49 -18.81
CA LEU A 729 -3.88 -12.49 -17.46
C LEU A 729 -4.96 -11.42 -17.29
N LYS A 730 -5.91 -11.70 -16.41
CA LYS A 730 -6.82 -10.70 -15.83
C LYS A 730 -6.09 -9.91 -14.72
N PRO A 731 -6.50 -8.65 -14.46
CA PRO A 731 -5.98 -7.88 -13.33
C PRO A 731 -6.09 -8.65 -12.02
N MET A 732 -5.08 -8.52 -11.15
CA MET A 732 -5.06 -9.11 -9.82
C MET A 732 -5.81 -8.25 -8.80
N SER A 733 -5.81 -6.93 -8.99
CA SER A 733 -6.41 -5.96 -8.06
C SER A 733 -7.22 -4.87 -8.78
N GLN A 734 -7.68 -3.86 -8.04
CA GLN A 734 -8.25 -2.65 -8.64
C GLN A 734 -7.16 -1.72 -9.20
N TYR A 735 -5.93 -1.82 -8.69
CA TYR A 735 -4.80 -0.96 -9.05
C TYR A 735 -4.22 -1.29 -10.43
N ASP A 736 -3.85 -2.54 -10.68
CA ASP A 736 -3.44 -2.97 -12.03
C ASP A 736 -4.59 -2.84 -13.04
N ALA A 737 -5.84 -3.15 -12.65
CA ALA A 737 -7.02 -2.92 -13.48
C ALA A 737 -7.20 -1.44 -13.89
N ALA A 738 -6.77 -0.49 -13.07
CA ALA A 738 -6.87 0.94 -13.35
C ALA A 738 -5.65 1.52 -14.06
N ALA A 739 -4.47 0.98 -13.80
CA ALA A 739 -3.20 1.57 -14.16
C ALA A 739 -3.01 1.69 -15.68
N THR A 740 -2.26 2.70 -16.09
CA THR A 740 -1.87 2.89 -17.49
C THR A 740 -0.76 1.88 -17.83
N PRO A 741 -0.96 0.95 -18.79
CA PRO A 741 0.10 0.05 -19.18
C PRO A 741 1.18 0.80 -19.97
N MET A 742 2.40 0.29 -19.96
CA MET A 742 3.61 0.88 -20.53
C MET A 742 3.66 0.81 -22.07
N TRP A 743 2.51 0.78 -22.74
CA TRP A 743 2.37 0.61 -24.19
C TRP A 743 3.16 1.63 -25.01
N ARG A 744 3.35 2.85 -24.47
CA ARG A 744 4.14 3.91 -25.10
C ARG A 744 5.63 3.57 -25.19
N CYS A 745 6.14 2.66 -24.36
CA CYS A 745 7.53 2.18 -24.42
C CYS A 745 7.82 1.25 -25.61
N PHE A 746 6.80 0.81 -26.37
CA PHE A 746 6.95 -0.24 -27.38
C PHE A 746 6.74 0.24 -28.82
N SER A 747 7.41 -0.43 -29.77
CA SER A 747 7.27 -0.24 -31.22
C SER A 747 6.51 -1.40 -31.87
N LYS A 748 5.85 -1.15 -33.01
CA LYS A 748 5.06 -2.17 -33.73
C LYS A 748 5.92 -3.25 -34.40
N ALA A 749 7.17 -2.91 -34.74
CA ALA A 749 8.18 -3.81 -35.27
C ALA A 749 9.34 -3.94 -34.27
N PRO A 750 10.00 -5.11 -34.20
CA PRO A 750 11.09 -5.32 -33.26
C PRO A 750 12.43 -4.78 -33.79
N ASN A 751 13.24 -4.21 -32.90
CA ASN A 751 14.65 -3.90 -33.12
C ASN A 751 15.53 -4.94 -32.39
N LEU A 752 16.07 -5.87 -33.17
CA LEU A 752 16.86 -7.00 -32.70
C LEU A 752 18.33 -6.67 -32.38
N THR A 753 18.73 -5.39 -32.40
CA THR A 753 20.09 -4.99 -32.01
C THR A 753 20.39 -5.49 -30.60
N PRO A 754 21.39 -6.37 -30.40
CA PRO A 754 21.74 -6.85 -29.07
C PRO A 754 22.16 -5.70 -28.17
N PHE A 755 21.85 -5.81 -26.89
CA PHE A 755 22.44 -4.96 -25.87
C PHE A 755 23.84 -5.48 -25.58
N LYS A 756 24.82 -4.59 -25.51
CA LYS A 756 26.19 -4.94 -25.11
C LYS A 756 26.40 -4.48 -23.67
N SER A 757 26.89 -5.32 -22.77
CA SER A 757 27.16 -4.90 -21.38
C SER A 757 28.39 -3.97 -21.31
N ARG A 758 28.49 -3.23 -20.21
CA ARG A 758 29.59 -2.31 -19.91
C ARG A 758 30.26 -2.78 -18.64
N GLU A 759 31.59 -2.85 -18.67
CA GLU A 759 32.38 -3.11 -17.47
C GLU A 759 32.17 -2.00 -16.43
N ALA A 760 32.23 -2.39 -15.15
CA ALA A 760 32.09 -1.46 -14.04
C ALA A 760 33.19 -0.38 -14.07
N GLY A 761 32.81 0.90 -13.90
CA GLY A 761 33.77 2.01 -13.80
C GLY A 761 34.44 2.15 -12.43
N VAL A 762 34.21 1.18 -11.53
CA VAL A 762 34.76 1.06 -10.17
C VAL A 762 35.06 -0.41 -9.84
N ASP A 763 35.88 -0.66 -8.83
CA ASP A 763 36.22 -2.02 -8.39
C ASP A 763 35.04 -2.68 -7.62
N ILE A 764 34.40 -3.67 -8.25
CA ILE A 764 33.30 -4.46 -7.67
C ILE A 764 33.72 -5.35 -6.49
N HIS A 765 35.02 -5.56 -6.28
CA HIS A 765 35.56 -6.30 -5.14
C HIS A 765 35.99 -5.37 -3.99
N GLN A 766 35.94 -4.05 -4.16
CA GLN A 766 36.36 -3.09 -3.13
C GLN A 766 35.60 -3.32 -1.81
N ARG A 767 36.33 -3.37 -0.70
CA ARG A 767 35.78 -3.57 0.65
C ARG A 767 35.95 -2.33 1.53
N ASN A 768 35.04 -2.16 2.49
CA ASN A 768 35.16 -1.15 3.53
C ASN A 768 36.32 -1.52 4.48
N MET A 769 37.46 -0.86 4.35
CA MET A 769 38.64 -1.12 5.20
C MET A 769 38.84 -0.12 6.35
N ALA A 770 38.14 1.02 6.33
CA ALA A 770 38.32 2.10 7.30
C ALA A 770 37.52 1.87 8.60
N ALA A 771 38.18 1.99 9.76
CA ALA A 771 37.55 1.89 11.08
C ALA A 771 37.12 3.27 11.63
N ASN A 772 36.06 3.86 11.07
CA ASN A 772 35.58 5.21 11.39
C ASN A 772 34.21 5.20 12.12
N LYS A 773 33.53 6.36 12.23
CA LYS A 773 32.25 6.44 12.96
C LYS A 773 31.19 5.55 12.29
N ASN A 774 31.14 5.57 10.96
CA ASN A 774 30.11 4.88 10.20
C ASN A 774 30.32 3.38 10.13
N SER A 775 31.57 2.91 9.96
CA SER A 775 31.81 1.48 9.94
C SER A 775 31.58 0.81 11.30
N ARG A 776 31.80 1.52 12.42
CA ARG A 776 31.35 1.08 13.74
C ARG A 776 29.83 0.98 13.90
N ARG A 777 29.06 1.87 13.25
CA ARG A 777 27.58 1.83 13.25
C ARG A 777 27.06 0.70 12.39
N SER A 778 27.58 0.53 11.17
CA SER A 778 27.17 -0.56 10.28
C SER A 778 27.49 -1.96 10.82
N LEU A 779 28.50 -2.11 11.68
CA LEU A 779 28.76 -3.37 12.40
C LEU A 779 27.73 -3.70 13.50
N GLN A 780 26.81 -2.79 13.82
CA GLN A 780 25.71 -3.00 14.77
C GLN A 780 24.40 -3.43 14.08
N PHE A 781 24.37 -3.47 12.76
CA PHE A 781 23.18 -3.83 11.97
C PHE A 781 23.10 -5.32 11.67
N ASP A 782 21.89 -5.88 11.72
CA ASP A 782 21.60 -7.19 11.16
C ASP A 782 21.33 -7.06 9.66
N LEU A 783 22.37 -7.28 8.86
CA LEU A 783 22.30 -7.31 7.40
C LEU A 783 22.14 -8.74 6.86
N SER A 784 21.76 -9.72 7.71
CA SER A 784 21.51 -11.11 7.28
C SER A 784 20.13 -11.32 6.67
N LYS A 785 19.25 -10.33 6.80
CA LYS A 785 17.90 -10.26 6.24
C LYS A 785 17.68 -8.88 5.60
N PRO A 786 16.80 -8.77 4.59
CA PRO A 786 16.35 -7.46 4.14
C PRO A 786 15.67 -6.72 5.31
N ASP A 787 15.94 -5.43 5.41
CA ASP A 787 15.23 -4.43 6.25
C ASP A 787 15.14 -4.74 7.76
N ALA A 788 16.06 -5.54 8.27
CA ALA A 788 16.24 -5.78 9.71
C ALA A 788 17.03 -4.66 10.42
N ILE A 789 17.07 -3.46 9.84
CA ILE A 789 17.99 -2.36 10.19
C ILE A 789 17.25 -1.03 10.44
N ASP A 790 17.98 -0.01 10.87
CA ASP A 790 17.50 1.38 10.86
C ASP A 790 17.92 2.04 9.55
N ASP A 791 17.18 1.71 8.49
CA ASP A 791 16.82 2.52 7.32
C ASP A 791 17.43 3.93 7.23
N LEU A 792 17.03 4.82 8.13
CA LEU A 792 17.41 6.23 8.13
C LEU A 792 18.91 6.38 8.38
N ILE A 793 19.41 5.65 9.37
CA ILE A 793 20.82 5.71 9.76
C ILE A 793 21.69 4.98 8.73
N PHE A 794 21.18 3.88 8.17
CA PHE A 794 21.85 3.16 7.09
C PHE A 794 22.03 4.03 5.85
N SER A 795 21.01 4.79 5.47
CA SER A 795 21.03 5.67 4.31
C SER A 795 21.89 6.93 4.52
N GLU A 796 21.95 7.47 5.75
CA GLU A 796 23.02 8.41 6.14
C GLU A 796 24.40 7.81 5.84
N ILE A 797 24.62 6.56 6.28
CA ILE A 797 25.93 5.92 6.22
C ILE A 797 26.33 5.69 4.77
N VAL A 798 25.40 5.25 3.91
CA VAL A 798 25.59 5.17 2.46
C VAL A 798 25.97 6.55 1.90
N TRP A 799 25.19 7.60 2.18
CA TRP A 799 25.48 8.96 1.71
C TRP A 799 26.87 9.46 2.13
N GLN A 800 27.22 9.34 3.41
CA GLN A 800 28.53 9.77 3.93
C GLN A 800 29.68 8.88 3.45
N THR A 801 29.44 7.62 3.09
CA THR A 801 30.47 6.76 2.49
C THR A 801 30.73 7.15 1.03
N VAL A 802 29.69 7.55 0.31
CA VAL A 802 29.71 7.97 -1.11
C VAL A 802 30.23 9.40 -1.29
N ARG A 803 29.75 10.36 -0.49
CA ARG A 803 30.09 11.80 -0.59
C ARG A 803 31.16 12.25 0.41
N GLY A 804 31.66 11.35 1.27
CA GLY A 804 32.68 11.60 2.29
C GLY A 804 32.12 11.84 3.70
N GLU A 805 32.86 11.42 4.74
CA GLU A 805 32.39 11.29 6.14
C GLU A 805 31.87 12.59 6.78
N LYS A 806 32.27 13.75 6.25
CA LYS A 806 31.82 15.08 6.71
C LYS A 806 30.72 15.70 5.84
N SER A 807 30.25 14.99 4.82
CA SER A 807 29.20 15.48 3.94
C SER A 807 27.85 15.60 4.67
N VAL A 808 27.08 16.59 4.27
CA VAL A 808 25.70 16.80 4.70
C VAL A 808 24.81 16.44 3.51
N MET A 809 23.71 15.72 3.74
CA MET A 809 22.69 15.48 2.71
C MET A 809 22.17 16.83 2.17
N PRO A 810 21.87 16.97 0.86
CA PRO A 810 21.66 18.28 0.26
C PRO A 810 20.41 18.98 0.79
N ALA A 811 20.37 20.30 0.66
CA ALA A 811 19.16 21.07 0.92
C ALA A 811 18.31 21.19 -0.36
N PRO A 812 16.97 21.26 -0.26
CA PRO A 812 16.09 21.07 -1.42
C PRO A 812 16.14 22.16 -2.47
N ARG A 813 15.91 21.74 -3.71
CA ARG A 813 15.15 22.53 -4.68
C ARG A 813 13.66 22.22 -4.49
N ARG A 814 12.78 23.17 -4.78
CA ARG A 814 11.33 23.05 -4.54
C ARG A 814 10.60 22.69 -5.83
N GLY A 815 10.02 21.49 -5.89
CA GLY A 815 8.96 21.15 -6.83
C GLY A 815 7.59 21.42 -6.21
N ALA A 816 6.69 22.02 -6.97
CA ALA A 816 5.27 22.12 -6.62
C ALA A 816 4.45 21.69 -7.84
N PHE A 817 3.86 20.50 -7.79
CA PHE A 817 3.01 20.01 -8.87
C PHE A 817 1.55 20.32 -8.59
N VAL A 818 1.10 21.42 -9.18
CA VAL A 818 -0.31 21.61 -9.53
C VAL A 818 -0.36 21.60 -11.05
N ARG A 819 -1.02 20.61 -11.66
CA ARG A 819 -1.50 20.75 -13.03
C ARG A 819 -2.97 21.15 -12.94
N LEU A 820 -3.19 22.46 -12.93
CA LEU A 820 -4.51 23.05 -13.14
C LEU A 820 -5.06 22.51 -14.48
N GLY A 821 -6.37 22.34 -14.54
CA GLY A 821 -7.04 21.92 -15.78
C GLY A 821 -6.70 22.88 -16.92
N LYS A 822 -6.59 22.33 -18.13
CA LYS A 822 -6.93 23.15 -19.30
C LYS A 822 -8.46 23.15 -19.37
N ASP A 823 -9.06 24.20 -18.83
CA ASP A 823 -10.41 24.55 -19.23
C ASP A 823 -10.37 24.85 -20.73
N MET A 824 -11.16 24.11 -21.51
CA MET A 824 -11.57 24.57 -22.82
C MET A 824 -12.90 25.26 -22.62
N ASP A 825 -12.87 26.59 -22.59
CA ASP A 825 -14.05 27.39 -22.90
C ASP A 825 -13.77 28.07 -24.24
N ASP A 826 -14.54 27.65 -25.26
CA ASP A 826 -14.74 28.44 -26.46
C ASP A 826 -15.63 29.63 -26.08
N GLU A 827 -15.25 30.86 -26.41
CA GLU A 827 -16.21 31.91 -26.76
C GLU A 827 -15.55 32.97 -27.65
N GLU A 828 -16.36 33.50 -28.57
CA GLU A 828 -15.98 34.41 -29.66
C GLU A 828 -15.94 35.86 -29.15
N GLU A 829 -15.09 36.73 -29.71
CA GLU A 829 -15.55 38.02 -30.29
C GLU A 829 -14.43 38.75 -31.08
N GLU A 830 -14.87 39.77 -31.83
CA GLU A 830 -14.19 40.45 -32.95
C GLU A 830 -13.19 41.55 -32.51
N GLY A 831 -12.36 42.04 -33.44
CA GLY A 831 -11.59 43.28 -33.24
C GLY A 831 -10.45 43.48 -34.26
N ASP A 832 -10.61 44.46 -35.15
CA ASP A 832 -9.65 44.86 -36.20
C ASP A 832 -8.32 45.42 -35.66
N ASP A 833 -7.23 45.28 -36.44
CA ASP A 833 -6.51 46.44 -37.04
C ASP A 833 -5.33 45.98 -37.94
N ASP A 834 -5.32 46.49 -39.19
CA ASP A 834 -4.28 46.50 -40.26
C ASP A 834 -3.53 45.20 -40.70
#